data_AF-A0A939UWR7-F1
#
_entry.id   AF-A0A939UWR7-F1
#
_cell.length_a   1.000
_cell.length_b   1.000
_cell.length_c   1.000
_cell.angle_alpha   90.00
_cell.angle_beta   90.00
_cell.angle_gamma   90.00
#
_symmetry.space_group_name_H-M   'P 1'
#
loop_
_entity.id
_entity.type
_entity.pdbx_description
1 polymer ?
#
loop_
_entity_poly.entity_id
_entity_poly.type
_entity_poly.pdbx_seq_one_letter_code
_entity_poly.pdbx_strand_id
1 'polypeptide(L)'
;MKTDIALSKNRHCTLLWQKAVMLMLMLMATTTLWATDFIIDIKLIGGSKSTVQEEIQNYKDKGWKLADKDLNAGCGLSSDYIYLIYKTASDTEGIPFITDLYLSDSDTDPNLGKHDVKNPPNYFTDKYGREYVLSGYRGSSHFTSSVHGNLNSNTKGDNIYLYYTKAAFPDRRALTTIYFDDNKTGAVGKNGGSSAYDVNAGAGGDYIYMHFKTATQPEQIPEVLNINTVDDWNKFADYVNSGKTDFQDKYVRLQNNVGPVTTMVGTAEHPFRGTFYGGWYTLNVNINSAGDCAAPFSCIDGATIVRLNVTGNVTGGKHSAGLVGGCASNQKSIIEECNISANVSSTTYAGGIVGHGGHKELELEDCLFNGTISGFANYAGGLLGWCDDLKLTIKDCLFTGKFAPESGGKFHPIACKYSLSTVDATIERALYRSTTNPSEGLGDNLIPGCDGIPINYYYDFENGMDGWTLVNGTTQSGIQSKDWHTGNKGFLFEGSDKDQIIVSPELPGHGGMELYIYLHGLEGQNVAYQIGTSTTTNDLDAFNWVEAQTGQIKNWSVCCVEFRAGVKYIAIKCIGGSSPLYIDDICIKEGLYTPFDLCANDITPTAAKLTWEGNTDQYNVRYRKGPEFYENFDDSFNNNTLSWRTRNSGGNELTNWMYCYFSQMTNNLLYGHNGDIVALVGSTAKKEPYAVDNWLVSPEVTLDGTLSFWMMDVGDNPAHFEVLVSTTTNTNINNFELLAEPNHGSNPYVWTEITLDLSKYQGVKGYIAFRMKDEGKDFIAIDDITIRTNDWATTTTNEKNILLSGLQPTTTYEFQVQGVKGNQTTEWSKVANFTTLSTVADDVNGDGTVDTQDVLGIYDFMQQWNGSTPVGKYDVNHDGIVDTQDVLEVYKYIQER
;
A
#
# COMPACT_ATOMS: atom_id res chain seq x y z
N MET A 1 11.04 70.34 -37.26
CA MET A 1 9.72 70.99 -37.06
C MET A 1 8.70 69.87 -36.99
N LYS A 2 8.07 69.64 -35.82
CA LYS A 2 6.66 69.99 -35.53
C LYS A 2 5.70 69.40 -36.57
N THR A 3 4.64 68.64 -36.28
CA THR A 3 3.94 68.25 -35.04
C THR A 3 2.85 67.26 -35.47
N ASP A 4 2.42 66.45 -34.51
CA ASP A 4 1.14 65.73 -34.37
C ASP A 4 0.02 65.93 -35.41
N ILE A 5 -0.66 64.82 -35.75
CA ILE A 5 -2.09 64.53 -35.49
C ILE A 5 -2.57 63.47 -36.50
N ALA A 6 -2.67 62.21 -36.06
CA ALA A 6 -3.75 61.26 -36.43
C ALA A 6 -3.62 59.92 -35.66
N LEU A 7 -3.38 59.97 -34.35
CA LEU A 7 -3.70 58.87 -33.43
C LEU A 7 -5.17 59.02 -33.02
N SER A 8 -6.12 58.59 -33.85
CA SER A 8 -7.52 58.45 -33.39
C SER A 8 -8.41 57.44 -34.12
N LYS A 9 -7.92 56.67 -35.11
CA LYS A 9 -8.79 55.71 -35.84
C LYS A 9 -8.51 54.23 -35.66
N ASN A 10 -7.48 53.82 -34.90
CA ASN A 10 -7.14 52.39 -34.80
C ASN A 10 -7.21 51.76 -33.41
N ARG A 11 -7.52 52.49 -32.34
CA ARG A 11 -7.70 51.87 -31.00
C ARG A 11 -9.08 51.25 -30.80
N HIS A 12 -10.11 51.70 -31.52
CA HIS A 12 -11.42 51.03 -31.46
C HIS A 12 -11.46 49.74 -32.27
N CYS A 13 -10.80 49.66 -33.43
CA CYS A 13 -10.71 48.41 -34.18
C CYS A 13 -9.83 47.36 -33.50
N THR A 14 -8.72 47.72 -32.85
CA THR A 14 -7.91 46.74 -32.09
C THR A 14 -8.57 46.32 -30.78
N LEU A 15 -9.31 47.19 -30.10
CA LEU A 15 -10.05 46.78 -28.89
C LEU A 15 -11.31 45.97 -29.23
N LEU A 16 -11.98 46.22 -30.37
CA LEU A 16 -13.08 45.40 -30.88
C LEU A 16 -12.58 44.09 -31.47
N TRP A 17 -11.39 44.05 -32.08
CA TRP A 17 -10.78 42.82 -32.59
C TRP A 17 -10.16 42.01 -31.45
N GLN A 18 -9.52 42.62 -30.45
CA GLN A 18 -9.12 41.93 -29.22
C GLN A 18 -10.33 41.50 -28.40
N LYS A 19 -11.41 42.29 -28.29
CA LYS A 19 -12.65 41.82 -27.66
C LYS A 19 -13.35 40.77 -28.51
N ALA A 20 -13.32 40.80 -29.84
CA ALA A 20 -13.92 39.76 -30.69
C ALA A 20 -13.06 38.49 -30.74
N VAL A 21 -11.74 38.59 -30.65
CA VAL A 21 -10.79 37.47 -30.53
C VAL A 21 -10.79 36.91 -29.12
N MET A 22 -10.98 37.75 -28.08
CA MET A 22 -11.16 37.30 -26.70
C MET A 22 -12.58 36.79 -26.45
N LEU A 23 -13.60 37.29 -27.17
CA LEU A 23 -14.97 36.73 -27.19
C LEU A 23 -15.04 35.49 -28.10
N MET A 24 -14.22 35.36 -29.15
CA MET A 24 -14.03 34.12 -29.91
C MET A 24 -13.19 33.11 -29.15
N LEU A 25 -12.18 33.53 -28.37
CA LEU A 25 -11.42 32.67 -27.46
C LEU A 25 -12.24 32.32 -26.22
N MET A 26 -13.15 33.19 -25.76
CA MET A 26 -14.12 32.87 -24.71
C MET A 26 -15.30 32.03 -25.25
N LEU A 27 -15.74 32.21 -26.51
CA LEU A 27 -16.71 31.31 -27.17
C LEU A 27 -16.08 29.98 -27.60
N MET A 28 -14.77 29.92 -27.84
CA MET A 28 -14.03 28.67 -28.07
C MET A 28 -13.53 28.03 -26.76
N ALA A 29 -13.58 28.76 -25.64
CA ALA A 29 -13.31 28.24 -24.28
C ALA A 29 -14.59 27.99 -23.46
N THR A 30 -15.77 28.09 -24.08
CA THR A 30 -17.02 27.56 -23.53
C THR A 30 -17.60 26.56 -24.53
N THR A 31 -17.66 25.29 -24.09
CA THR A 31 -18.16 24.09 -24.78
C THR A 31 -17.22 23.36 -25.74
N THR A 32 -16.12 22.83 -25.21
CA THR A 32 -15.86 21.39 -25.35
C THR A 32 -15.87 20.75 -23.97
N LEU A 33 -17.00 20.86 -23.26
CA LEU A 33 -17.37 19.80 -22.34
C LEU A 33 -17.56 18.56 -23.22
N TRP A 34 -16.77 17.53 -22.97
CA TRP A 34 -16.91 16.26 -23.65
C TRP A 34 -18.30 15.74 -23.26
N ALA A 35 -19.29 15.89 -24.13
CA ALA A 35 -20.57 15.22 -23.95
C ALA A 35 -20.24 13.72 -23.91
N THR A 36 -20.31 13.14 -22.71
CA THR A 36 -19.97 11.74 -22.53
C THR A 36 -21.20 10.94 -22.92
N ASP A 37 -21.06 10.22 -24.02
CA ASP A 37 -22.07 9.28 -24.50
C ASP A 37 -22.14 8.08 -23.55
N PHE A 38 -23.27 7.88 -22.90
CA PHE A 38 -23.49 6.76 -21.99
C PHE A 38 -24.34 5.69 -22.65
N ILE A 39 -24.09 4.43 -22.30
CA ILE A 39 -24.84 3.29 -22.82
C ILE A 39 -26.24 3.30 -22.20
N ILE A 40 -27.26 3.30 -23.05
CA ILE A 40 -28.68 3.32 -22.64
C ILE A 40 -29.41 2.01 -22.93
N ASP A 41 -28.89 1.18 -23.83
CA ASP A 41 -29.49 -0.12 -24.19
C ASP A 41 -28.40 -1.04 -24.79
N ILE A 42 -28.55 -2.34 -24.59
CA ILE A 42 -27.69 -3.39 -25.13
C ILE A 42 -28.52 -4.50 -25.76
N LYS A 43 -28.01 -5.09 -26.84
CA LYS A 43 -28.64 -6.25 -27.50
C LYS A 43 -27.62 -7.26 -27.99
N LEU A 44 -28.03 -8.53 -27.99
CA LEU A 44 -27.30 -9.65 -28.57
C LEU A 44 -27.87 -9.98 -29.95
N ILE A 45 -26.99 -10.14 -30.93
CA ILE A 45 -27.34 -10.57 -32.29
C ILE A 45 -26.72 -11.94 -32.52
N GLY A 46 -27.54 -12.95 -32.75
CA GLY A 46 -27.09 -14.34 -32.87
C GLY A 46 -27.73 -15.10 -34.03
N GLY A 47 -26.95 -15.90 -34.75
CA GLY A 47 -27.46 -16.71 -35.87
C GLY A 47 -26.40 -17.02 -36.91
N SER A 48 -26.83 -17.47 -38.10
CA SER A 48 -25.91 -17.69 -39.21
C SER A 48 -25.18 -16.39 -39.59
N LYS A 49 -23.98 -16.51 -40.15
CA LYS A 49 -23.15 -15.37 -40.55
C LYS A 49 -23.91 -14.31 -41.35
N SER A 50 -24.74 -14.74 -42.30
CA SER A 50 -25.53 -13.83 -43.15
C SER A 50 -26.61 -13.10 -42.36
N THR A 51 -27.34 -13.81 -41.48
CA THR A 51 -28.39 -13.21 -40.65
C THR A 51 -27.81 -12.20 -39.66
N VAL A 52 -26.67 -12.53 -39.04
CA VAL A 52 -25.99 -11.64 -38.09
C VAL A 52 -25.47 -10.39 -38.79
N GLN A 53 -24.88 -10.52 -39.97
CA GLN A 53 -24.41 -9.37 -40.75
C GLN A 53 -25.55 -8.44 -41.16
N GLU A 54 -26.69 -8.99 -41.58
CA GLU A 54 -27.88 -8.20 -41.94
C GLU A 54 -28.44 -7.43 -40.73
N GLU A 55 -28.60 -8.11 -39.59
CA GLU A 55 -29.10 -7.48 -38.35
C GLU A 55 -28.14 -6.40 -37.82
N ILE A 56 -26.83 -6.67 -37.80
CA ILE A 56 -25.83 -5.66 -37.39
C ILE A 56 -25.93 -4.42 -38.29
N GLN A 57 -26.09 -4.60 -39.61
CA GLN A 57 -26.24 -3.46 -40.52
C GLN A 57 -27.53 -2.68 -40.23
N ASN A 58 -28.66 -3.37 -40.04
CA ASN A 58 -29.95 -2.75 -39.70
C ASN A 58 -29.90 -1.91 -38.41
N TYR A 59 -29.07 -2.30 -37.44
CA TYR A 59 -28.89 -1.58 -36.18
C TYR A 59 -27.84 -0.46 -36.29
N LYS A 60 -26.76 -0.66 -37.06
CA LYS A 60 -25.79 0.41 -37.38
C LYS A 60 -26.49 1.60 -38.05
N ASP A 61 -27.40 1.34 -38.99
CA ASP A 61 -28.20 2.38 -39.65
C ASP A 61 -29.12 3.15 -38.67
N LYS A 62 -29.36 2.61 -37.48
CA LYS A 62 -30.15 3.22 -36.38
C LYS A 62 -29.27 3.81 -35.27
N GLY A 63 -27.97 3.95 -35.50
CA GLY A 63 -27.02 4.56 -34.57
C GLY A 63 -26.51 3.64 -33.46
N TRP A 64 -26.61 2.32 -33.62
CA TRP A 64 -26.03 1.36 -32.68
C TRP A 64 -24.56 1.08 -32.98
N LYS A 65 -23.78 0.83 -31.93
CA LYS A 65 -22.34 0.50 -31.97
C LYS A 65 -22.16 -1.01 -31.79
N LEU A 66 -21.12 -1.57 -32.41
CA LEU A 66 -20.75 -2.99 -32.33
C LEU A 66 -19.55 -3.15 -31.39
N ALA A 67 -19.64 -4.07 -30.43
CA ALA A 67 -18.47 -4.55 -29.70
C ALA A 67 -17.82 -5.67 -30.54
N ASP A 68 -16.72 -5.34 -31.21
CA ASP A 68 -16.16 -6.06 -32.36
C ASP A 68 -15.49 -7.41 -32.02
N LYS A 69 -16.26 -8.37 -31.52
CA LYS A 69 -15.82 -9.75 -31.25
C LYS A 69 -16.99 -10.73 -31.42
N ASP A 70 -16.75 -11.82 -32.15
CA ASP A 70 -17.66 -12.97 -32.16
C ASP A 70 -17.51 -13.71 -30.83
N LEU A 71 -18.58 -13.74 -30.05
CA LEU A 71 -18.59 -14.32 -28.71
C LEU A 71 -18.54 -15.85 -28.75
N ASN A 72 -18.73 -16.48 -29.92
CA ASN A 72 -18.57 -17.92 -30.16
C ASN A 72 -17.23 -18.27 -30.86
N ALA A 73 -16.26 -17.34 -30.93
CA ALA A 73 -15.02 -17.57 -31.67
C ALA A 73 -14.24 -18.79 -31.16
N GLY A 74 -13.63 -19.54 -32.08
CA GLY A 74 -12.84 -20.74 -31.76
C GLY A 74 -13.64 -22.00 -31.40
N CYS A 75 -14.95 -21.88 -31.17
CA CYS A 75 -15.82 -23.02 -30.85
C CYS A 75 -16.02 -23.89 -32.09
N GLY A 76 -15.18 -24.93 -32.24
CA GLY A 76 -15.02 -25.79 -33.44
C GLY A 76 -16.23 -26.60 -33.92
N LEU A 77 -17.46 -26.23 -33.52
CA LEU A 77 -18.74 -26.81 -33.94
C LEU A 77 -19.86 -25.77 -34.16
N SER A 78 -19.63 -24.47 -33.93
CA SER A 78 -20.71 -23.47 -33.98
C SER A 78 -21.09 -23.09 -35.42
N SER A 79 -22.39 -23.03 -35.70
CA SER A 79 -22.93 -22.38 -36.91
C SER A 79 -23.50 -20.98 -36.63
N ASP A 80 -23.61 -20.62 -35.35
CA ASP A 80 -24.13 -19.34 -34.91
C ASP A 80 -22.99 -18.42 -34.48
N TYR A 81 -22.92 -17.26 -35.14
CA TYR A 81 -22.11 -16.12 -34.77
C TYR A 81 -22.90 -15.30 -33.75
N ILE A 82 -22.24 -14.80 -32.71
CA ILE A 82 -22.91 -14.01 -31.66
C ILE A 82 -22.14 -12.73 -31.42
N TYR A 83 -22.82 -11.58 -31.48
CA TYR A 83 -22.23 -10.28 -31.24
C TYR A 83 -23.08 -9.45 -30.28
N LEU A 84 -22.43 -8.58 -29.52
CA LEU A 84 -23.09 -7.56 -28.71
C LEU A 84 -23.09 -6.22 -29.45
N ILE A 85 -24.26 -5.59 -29.50
CA ILE A 85 -24.42 -4.20 -29.92
C ILE A 85 -24.95 -3.36 -28.76
N TYR A 86 -24.61 -2.08 -28.75
CA TYR A 86 -25.06 -1.14 -27.73
C TYR A 86 -25.42 0.22 -28.32
N LYS A 87 -26.35 0.92 -27.67
CA LYS A 87 -26.76 2.28 -28.05
C LYS A 87 -26.30 3.26 -26.99
N THR A 88 -25.76 4.39 -27.46
CA THR A 88 -25.42 5.51 -26.58
C THR A 88 -26.38 6.67 -26.76
N ALA A 89 -26.50 7.49 -25.72
CA ALA A 89 -27.15 8.79 -25.76
C ALA A 89 -26.31 9.79 -24.98
N SER A 90 -26.48 11.07 -25.31
CA SER A 90 -25.86 12.13 -24.54
C SER A 90 -26.53 12.27 -23.18
N ASP A 91 -25.78 12.78 -22.21
CA ASP A 91 -26.26 13.12 -20.88
C ASP A 91 -27.43 14.13 -20.85
N THR A 92 -27.57 14.95 -21.90
CA THR A 92 -28.61 15.98 -22.01
C THR A 92 -30.01 15.44 -22.32
N GLU A 93 -30.15 14.15 -22.65
CA GLU A 93 -31.42 13.59 -23.15
C GLU A 93 -32.35 13.05 -22.05
N GLY A 94 -31.91 13.01 -20.78
CA GLY A 94 -32.74 12.56 -19.64
C GLY A 94 -33.12 11.07 -19.68
N ILE A 95 -32.39 10.27 -20.45
CA ILE A 95 -32.63 8.83 -20.63
C ILE A 95 -31.82 8.06 -19.57
N PRO A 96 -32.42 7.10 -18.82
CA PRO A 96 -31.67 6.29 -17.86
C PRO A 96 -30.56 5.46 -18.52
N PHE A 97 -29.35 5.53 -17.95
CA PHE A 97 -28.15 4.84 -18.41
C PHE A 97 -27.98 3.48 -17.72
N ILE A 98 -27.25 2.58 -18.38
CA ILE A 98 -26.83 1.30 -17.80
C ILE A 98 -25.66 1.55 -16.84
N THR A 99 -25.79 1.03 -15.64
CA THR A 99 -24.83 1.23 -14.54
C THR A 99 -23.98 -0.02 -14.27
N ASP A 100 -24.51 -1.20 -14.58
CA ASP A 100 -23.79 -2.45 -14.36
C ASP A 100 -24.28 -3.58 -15.28
N LEU A 101 -23.42 -4.57 -15.49
CA LEU A 101 -23.63 -5.77 -16.31
C LEU A 101 -23.44 -7.01 -15.45
N TYR A 102 -24.27 -8.03 -15.70
CA TYR A 102 -24.27 -9.25 -14.93
C TYR A 102 -24.32 -10.46 -15.86
N LEU A 103 -23.30 -11.31 -15.79
CA LEU A 103 -23.27 -12.58 -16.52
C LEU A 103 -23.74 -13.70 -15.59
N SER A 104 -24.80 -14.39 -15.99
CA SER A 104 -25.38 -15.50 -15.24
C SER A 104 -25.01 -16.83 -15.90
N ASP A 105 -24.62 -17.80 -15.08
CA ASP A 105 -24.62 -19.20 -15.46
C ASP A 105 -25.94 -19.87 -15.07
N SER A 106 -26.67 -20.43 -16.03
CA SER A 106 -28.06 -20.88 -15.80
C SER A 106 -28.22 -21.94 -14.71
N ASP A 107 -27.13 -22.63 -14.38
CA ASP A 107 -27.15 -23.88 -13.61
C ASP A 107 -26.73 -23.71 -12.15
N THR A 108 -26.03 -22.62 -11.79
CA THR A 108 -25.50 -22.42 -10.43
C THR A 108 -25.70 -21.00 -9.86
N ASP A 109 -26.36 -20.10 -10.60
CA ASP A 109 -26.60 -18.74 -10.12
C ASP A 109 -27.49 -18.72 -8.86
N PRO A 110 -26.98 -18.24 -7.71
CA PRO A 110 -27.73 -18.21 -6.46
C PRO A 110 -28.85 -17.15 -6.44
N ASN A 111 -28.77 -16.13 -7.30
CA ASN A 111 -29.78 -15.07 -7.40
C ASN A 111 -30.95 -15.48 -8.31
N LEU A 112 -30.70 -16.32 -9.32
CA LEU A 112 -31.68 -16.74 -10.32
C LEU A 112 -32.21 -18.17 -10.11
N GLY A 113 -31.44 -19.02 -9.43
CA GLY A 113 -31.71 -20.45 -9.34
C GLY A 113 -31.62 -21.17 -10.68
N LYS A 114 -31.82 -22.50 -10.67
CA LYS A 114 -31.79 -23.30 -11.90
C LYS A 114 -32.96 -22.97 -12.81
N HIS A 115 -32.67 -22.62 -14.06
CA HIS A 115 -33.69 -22.32 -15.07
C HIS A 115 -33.37 -22.97 -16.43
N ASP A 116 -34.43 -23.28 -17.20
CA ASP A 116 -34.31 -23.88 -18.54
C ASP A 116 -33.78 -22.83 -19.53
N VAL A 117 -32.93 -23.27 -20.47
CA VAL A 117 -32.34 -22.47 -21.56
C VAL A 117 -33.42 -21.79 -22.41
N LYS A 118 -34.61 -22.40 -22.47
CA LYS A 118 -35.77 -21.87 -23.19
C LYS A 118 -36.52 -20.77 -22.44
N ASN A 119 -36.29 -20.60 -21.14
CA ASN A 119 -37.04 -19.66 -20.32
C ASN A 119 -36.14 -19.01 -19.24
N PRO A 120 -35.09 -18.25 -19.63
CA PRO A 120 -34.37 -17.42 -18.69
C PRO A 120 -35.31 -16.38 -18.08
N PRO A 121 -35.19 -16.06 -16.78
CA PRO A 121 -35.96 -14.98 -16.17
C PRO A 121 -35.75 -13.65 -16.90
N ASN A 122 -36.83 -12.91 -17.15
CA ASN A 122 -36.72 -11.62 -17.82
C ASN A 122 -36.08 -10.55 -16.94
N TYR A 123 -36.17 -10.72 -15.62
CA TYR A 123 -35.52 -9.86 -14.62
C TYR A 123 -35.31 -10.64 -13.32
N PHE A 124 -34.42 -10.14 -12.46
CA PHE A 124 -34.28 -10.56 -11.08
C PHE A 124 -33.87 -9.39 -10.20
N THR A 125 -33.97 -9.55 -8.89
CA THR A 125 -33.54 -8.56 -7.90
C THR A 125 -32.42 -9.14 -7.06
N ASP A 126 -31.33 -8.40 -6.91
CA ASP A 126 -30.21 -8.85 -6.09
C ASP A 126 -30.42 -8.61 -4.59
N LYS A 127 -29.44 -9.03 -3.76
CA LYS A 127 -29.48 -8.87 -2.31
C LYS A 127 -29.54 -7.41 -1.82
N TYR A 128 -29.28 -6.44 -2.69
CA TYR A 128 -29.31 -5.00 -2.39
C TYR A 128 -30.59 -4.33 -2.92
N GLY A 129 -31.54 -5.09 -3.47
CA GLY A 129 -32.79 -4.56 -4.00
C GLY A 129 -32.69 -3.98 -5.42
N ARG A 130 -31.58 -4.23 -6.14
CA ARG A 130 -31.39 -3.71 -7.51
C ARG A 130 -32.00 -4.68 -8.53
N GLU A 131 -32.79 -4.14 -9.45
CA GLU A 131 -33.40 -4.94 -10.53
C GLU A 131 -32.45 -5.04 -11.73
N TYR A 132 -32.16 -6.27 -12.15
CA TYR A 132 -31.41 -6.60 -13.35
C TYR A 132 -32.36 -7.16 -14.41
N VAL A 133 -32.24 -6.68 -15.64
CA VAL A 133 -33.10 -7.04 -16.78
C VAL A 133 -32.30 -7.82 -17.81
N LEU A 134 -32.89 -8.89 -18.36
CA LEU A 134 -32.27 -9.70 -19.41
C LEU A 134 -32.04 -8.84 -20.66
N SER A 135 -30.83 -8.92 -21.23
CA SER A 135 -30.50 -8.21 -22.47
C SER A 135 -31.41 -8.62 -23.62
N GLY A 136 -31.77 -7.66 -24.47
CA GLY A 136 -32.59 -7.97 -25.64
C GLY A 136 -31.81 -8.79 -26.67
N TYR A 137 -32.42 -9.76 -27.31
CA TYR A 137 -31.76 -10.57 -28.34
C TYR A 137 -32.53 -10.56 -29.68
N ARG A 138 -31.80 -10.66 -30.79
CA ARG A 138 -32.31 -10.71 -32.18
C ARG A 138 -31.45 -11.63 -33.04
N GLY A 139 -31.98 -12.03 -34.20
CA GLY A 139 -31.26 -12.84 -35.17
C GLY A 139 -32.09 -14.05 -35.61
N SER A 140 -31.46 -15.22 -35.73
CA SER A 140 -32.12 -16.41 -36.24
C SER A 140 -33.26 -16.86 -35.32
N SER A 141 -34.24 -17.59 -35.88
CA SER A 141 -35.34 -18.17 -35.09
C SER A 141 -34.85 -19.10 -33.98
N HIS A 142 -33.70 -19.75 -34.17
CA HIS A 142 -33.04 -20.54 -33.13
C HIS A 142 -32.59 -19.66 -31.96
N PHE A 143 -31.88 -18.57 -32.26
CA PHE A 143 -31.37 -17.66 -31.23
C PHE A 143 -32.49 -16.93 -30.49
N THR A 144 -33.58 -16.58 -31.18
CA THR A 144 -34.69 -15.83 -30.59
C THR A 144 -35.74 -16.69 -29.90
N SER A 145 -35.96 -17.93 -30.35
CA SER A 145 -37.11 -18.73 -29.91
C SER A 145 -36.75 -20.08 -29.30
N SER A 146 -35.50 -20.54 -29.46
CA SER A 146 -35.05 -21.83 -28.93
C SER A 146 -34.08 -21.71 -27.76
N VAL A 147 -33.22 -20.68 -27.75
CA VAL A 147 -32.21 -20.49 -26.69
C VAL A 147 -32.23 -19.11 -26.01
N HIS A 148 -33.10 -18.21 -26.49
CA HIS A 148 -33.40 -16.90 -25.90
C HIS A 148 -32.15 -16.07 -25.55
N GLY A 149 -31.25 -15.90 -26.52
CA GLY A 149 -30.07 -15.03 -26.34
C GLY A 149 -28.89 -15.66 -25.61
N ASN A 150 -28.86 -16.98 -25.40
CA ASN A 150 -27.71 -17.68 -24.82
C ASN A 150 -26.41 -17.38 -25.58
N LEU A 151 -25.39 -16.86 -24.88
CA LEU A 151 -24.09 -16.46 -25.44
C LEU A 151 -23.28 -17.62 -26.04
N ASN A 152 -23.59 -18.86 -25.65
CA ASN A 152 -22.99 -20.10 -26.15
C ASN A 152 -23.97 -20.89 -27.04
N SER A 153 -24.86 -20.19 -27.75
CA SER A 153 -25.83 -20.87 -28.61
C SER A 153 -25.11 -21.77 -29.63
N ASN A 154 -25.56 -23.03 -29.73
CA ASN A 154 -25.01 -24.04 -30.63
C ASN A 154 -23.53 -24.42 -30.39
N THR A 155 -22.96 -24.19 -29.19
CA THR A 155 -21.54 -24.53 -28.90
C THR A 155 -21.29 -25.66 -27.90
N LYS A 156 -22.32 -26.37 -27.41
CA LYS A 156 -22.21 -27.36 -26.31
C LYS A 156 -21.61 -26.81 -25.00
N GLY A 157 -21.36 -25.50 -24.91
CA GLY A 157 -20.88 -24.83 -23.71
C GLY A 157 -21.99 -24.53 -22.71
N ASP A 158 -21.58 -23.86 -21.63
CA ASP A 158 -22.47 -23.46 -20.53
C ASP A 158 -23.53 -22.49 -21.05
N ASN A 159 -24.75 -22.51 -20.48
CA ASN A 159 -25.74 -21.50 -20.88
C ASN A 159 -25.47 -20.20 -20.12
N ILE A 160 -25.07 -19.18 -20.87
CA ILE A 160 -24.65 -17.91 -20.32
C ILE A 160 -25.62 -16.82 -20.80
N TYR A 161 -26.13 -16.06 -19.85
CA TYR A 161 -27.07 -14.98 -20.09
C TYR A 161 -26.52 -13.64 -19.60
N LEU A 162 -26.73 -12.59 -20.39
CA LEU A 162 -26.34 -11.24 -20.05
C LEU A 162 -27.54 -10.45 -19.55
N TYR A 163 -27.43 -9.94 -18.34
CA TYR A 163 -28.34 -9.00 -17.70
C TYR A 163 -27.67 -7.65 -17.52
N TYR A 164 -28.47 -6.61 -17.36
CA TYR A 164 -27.98 -5.27 -17.03
C TYR A 164 -28.93 -4.58 -16.06
N THR A 165 -28.43 -3.60 -15.33
CA THR A 165 -29.27 -2.73 -14.50
C THR A 165 -29.05 -1.26 -14.85
N LYS A 166 -30.08 -0.46 -14.57
CA LYS A 166 -30.04 1.01 -14.60
C LYS A 166 -30.18 1.60 -13.19
N ALA A 167 -30.20 0.74 -12.16
CA ALA A 167 -30.27 1.17 -10.77
C ALA A 167 -29.00 1.95 -10.41
N ALA A 168 -29.16 3.00 -9.61
CA ALA A 168 -28.02 3.82 -9.21
C ALA A 168 -27.07 3.02 -8.29
N PHE A 169 -25.77 3.16 -8.51
CA PHE A 169 -24.72 2.63 -7.62
C PHE A 169 -24.14 3.76 -6.76
N PRO A 170 -23.64 3.46 -5.54
CA PRO A 170 -23.05 4.45 -4.64
C PRO A 170 -21.90 5.26 -5.26
N ASP A 171 -21.16 4.64 -6.19
CA ASP A 171 -20.02 5.21 -6.93
C ASP A 171 -20.42 5.98 -8.21
N ARG A 172 -21.71 5.98 -8.55
CA ARG A 172 -22.34 6.79 -9.61
C ARG A 172 -21.71 6.64 -11.00
N ARG A 173 -21.25 5.43 -11.34
CA ARG A 173 -20.64 5.10 -12.63
C ARG A 173 -21.69 4.62 -13.64
N ALA A 174 -21.69 5.18 -14.85
CA ALA A 174 -22.43 4.66 -16.02
C ALA A 174 -21.47 4.12 -17.06
N LEU A 175 -21.92 3.09 -17.77
CA LEU A 175 -21.13 2.50 -18.85
C LEU A 175 -21.01 3.45 -20.03
N THR A 176 -19.80 3.60 -20.55
CA THR A 176 -19.50 4.38 -21.76
C THR A 176 -19.05 3.50 -22.92
N THR A 177 -18.51 2.32 -22.63
CA THR A 177 -18.03 1.36 -23.65
C THR A 177 -18.09 -0.06 -23.13
N ILE A 178 -18.40 -1.02 -24.01
CA ILE A 178 -18.27 -2.47 -23.78
C ILE A 178 -17.32 -3.02 -24.83
N TYR A 179 -16.39 -3.88 -24.42
CA TYR A 179 -15.46 -4.56 -25.32
C TYR A 179 -15.12 -5.97 -24.80
N PHE A 180 -14.50 -6.78 -25.66
CA PHE A 180 -14.14 -8.16 -25.36
C PHE A 180 -12.71 -8.44 -25.77
N ASP A 181 -11.96 -9.14 -24.91
CA ASP A 181 -10.58 -9.57 -25.18
C ASP A 181 -10.28 -10.90 -24.45
N ASP A 182 -9.02 -11.33 -24.46
CA ASP A 182 -8.54 -12.54 -23.79
C ASP A 182 -7.96 -12.29 -22.37
N ASN A 183 -8.03 -11.04 -21.88
CA ASN A 183 -7.52 -10.65 -20.57
C ASN A 183 -8.58 -10.86 -19.47
N LYS A 184 -8.23 -11.64 -18.46
CA LYS A 184 -9.09 -11.91 -17.29
C LYS A 184 -9.18 -10.73 -16.32
N THR A 185 -8.18 -9.86 -16.31
CA THR A 185 -8.03 -8.84 -15.27
C THR A 185 -9.09 -7.75 -15.45
N GLY A 186 -9.95 -7.57 -14.44
CA GLY A 186 -11.00 -6.54 -14.46
C GLY A 186 -12.22 -6.87 -15.33
N ALA A 187 -12.33 -8.10 -15.83
CA ALA A 187 -13.48 -8.55 -16.60
C ALA A 187 -14.72 -8.72 -15.71
N VAL A 188 -15.90 -8.69 -16.34
CA VAL A 188 -17.19 -8.99 -15.69
C VAL A 188 -17.13 -10.39 -15.11
N GLY A 189 -17.43 -10.49 -13.81
CA GLY A 189 -17.33 -11.76 -13.10
C GLY A 189 -18.60 -12.61 -13.13
N LYS A 190 -18.41 -13.88 -12.79
CA LYS A 190 -19.47 -14.90 -12.83
C LYS A 190 -20.50 -14.62 -11.74
N ASN A 191 -21.79 -14.58 -12.11
CA ASN A 191 -22.92 -14.38 -11.19
C ASN A 191 -22.75 -13.15 -10.27
N GLY A 192 -22.16 -12.07 -10.82
CA GLY A 192 -21.89 -10.83 -10.08
C GLY A 192 -20.75 -10.93 -9.06
N GLY A 193 -19.97 -12.02 -9.06
CA GLY A 193 -18.75 -12.17 -8.27
C GLY A 193 -17.54 -11.44 -8.88
N SER A 194 -16.40 -11.48 -8.17
CA SER A 194 -15.14 -10.88 -8.63
C SER A 194 -14.35 -11.76 -9.62
N SER A 195 -14.71 -13.03 -9.73
CA SER A 195 -14.03 -13.98 -10.63
C SER A 195 -14.47 -13.79 -12.07
N ALA A 196 -13.56 -13.29 -12.92
CA ALA A 196 -13.77 -13.11 -14.36
C ALA A 196 -14.44 -14.32 -15.02
N TYR A 197 -15.50 -14.08 -15.80
CA TYR A 197 -16.24 -15.15 -16.46
C TYR A 197 -15.97 -15.19 -17.97
N ASP A 198 -15.51 -16.36 -18.44
CA ASP A 198 -15.32 -16.63 -19.86
C ASP A 198 -16.68 -16.80 -20.53
N VAL A 199 -17.03 -15.91 -21.46
CA VAL A 199 -18.34 -15.97 -22.14
C VAL A 199 -18.44 -17.17 -23.10
N ASN A 200 -17.32 -17.85 -23.34
CA ASN A 200 -17.21 -19.10 -24.10
C ASN A 200 -17.07 -20.35 -23.19
N ALA A 201 -17.34 -20.23 -21.89
CA ALA A 201 -17.10 -21.32 -20.93
C ALA A 201 -17.81 -22.62 -21.35
N GLY A 202 -17.08 -23.74 -21.27
CA GLY A 202 -17.57 -25.06 -21.65
C GLY A 202 -17.66 -25.33 -23.16
N ALA A 203 -17.56 -24.30 -24.01
CA ALA A 203 -17.70 -24.43 -25.47
C ALA A 203 -16.41 -24.94 -26.17
N GLY A 204 -15.27 -24.85 -25.48
CA GLY A 204 -13.97 -25.27 -26.00
C GLY A 204 -13.40 -24.37 -27.09
N GLY A 205 -13.83 -23.10 -27.14
CA GLY A 205 -13.34 -22.08 -28.07
C GLY A 205 -12.29 -21.15 -27.47
N ASP A 206 -12.15 -19.97 -28.08
CA ASP A 206 -11.24 -18.94 -27.60
C ASP A 206 -11.68 -18.43 -26.22
N TYR A 207 -10.73 -18.05 -25.37
CA TYR A 207 -11.04 -17.33 -24.13
C TYR A 207 -11.54 -15.93 -24.48
N ILE A 208 -12.77 -15.60 -24.05
CA ILE A 208 -13.39 -14.30 -24.32
C ILE A 208 -13.94 -13.75 -23.01
N TYR A 209 -13.40 -12.61 -22.58
CA TYR A 209 -13.78 -11.92 -21.36
C TYR A 209 -14.44 -10.59 -21.70
N MET A 210 -15.56 -10.30 -21.03
CA MET A 210 -16.29 -9.05 -21.20
C MET A 210 -15.70 -7.97 -20.30
N HIS A 211 -15.48 -6.79 -20.85
CA HIS A 211 -15.03 -5.61 -20.11
C HIS A 211 -15.92 -4.41 -20.42
N PHE A 212 -15.93 -3.46 -19.52
CA PHE A 212 -16.61 -2.20 -19.73
C PHE A 212 -15.82 -1.02 -19.17
N LYS A 213 -16.01 0.14 -19.77
CA LYS A 213 -15.54 1.42 -19.23
C LYS A 213 -16.71 2.16 -18.65
N THR A 214 -16.42 2.94 -17.61
CA THR A 214 -17.41 3.81 -16.99
C THR A 214 -16.94 5.24 -16.93
N ALA A 215 -17.89 6.15 -16.82
CA ALA A 215 -17.66 7.53 -16.41
C ALA A 215 -18.73 7.90 -15.39
N THR A 216 -18.45 8.90 -14.57
CA THR A 216 -19.39 9.39 -13.56
C THR A 216 -20.63 9.95 -14.26
N GLN A 217 -21.82 9.47 -13.88
CA GLN A 217 -23.09 10.02 -14.36
C GLN A 217 -23.23 11.49 -13.94
N PRO A 218 -23.60 12.41 -14.85
CA PRO A 218 -24.16 13.69 -14.44
C PRO A 218 -25.53 13.47 -13.81
N GLU A 219 -25.76 14.17 -12.71
CA GLU A 219 -26.82 13.95 -11.74
C GLU A 219 -28.20 14.37 -12.29
N GLN A 220 -29.16 13.44 -12.35
CA GLN A 220 -30.60 13.77 -12.38
C GLN A 220 -31.19 13.50 -10.99
N ILE A 221 -30.73 14.26 -9.99
CA ILE A 221 -31.38 14.42 -8.69
C ILE A 221 -32.03 15.80 -8.70
N PRO A 222 -33.21 16.01 -8.11
CA PRO A 222 -33.76 17.36 -7.93
C PRO A 222 -32.87 18.13 -6.95
N GLU A 223 -31.81 18.71 -7.49
CA GLU A 223 -30.77 19.49 -6.82
C GLU A 223 -31.35 20.85 -6.37
N VAL A 224 -31.01 21.29 -5.15
CA VAL A 224 -31.40 22.63 -4.67
C VAL A 224 -30.20 23.56 -4.56
N LEU A 225 -28.99 23.06 -4.23
CA LEU A 225 -27.82 23.91 -4.07
C LEU A 225 -26.47 23.19 -4.24
N ASN A 226 -25.69 23.63 -5.24
CA ASN A 226 -24.28 23.29 -5.42
C ASN A 226 -23.34 24.27 -4.71
N ILE A 227 -22.32 23.74 -4.03
CA ILE A 227 -21.27 24.50 -3.35
C ILE A 227 -19.95 24.24 -4.06
N ASN A 228 -19.41 25.27 -4.72
CA ASN A 228 -18.12 25.24 -5.40
C ASN A 228 -17.05 26.05 -4.69
N THR A 229 -17.47 27.02 -3.87
CA THR A 229 -16.60 28.05 -3.30
C THR A 229 -16.98 28.31 -1.84
N VAL A 230 -16.09 29.03 -1.13
CA VAL A 230 -16.38 29.50 0.24
C VAL A 230 -17.60 30.43 0.28
N ASP A 231 -17.84 31.21 -0.77
CA ASP A 231 -19.02 32.08 -0.86
C ASP A 231 -20.32 31.28 -0.98
N ASP A 232 -20.31 30.15 -1.68
CA ASP A 232 -21.48 29.28 -1.78
C ASP A 232 -21.77 28.60 -0.44
N TRP A 233 -20.72 28.23 0.31
CA TRP A 233 -20.85 27.73 1.68
C TRP A 233 -21.45 28.79 2.61
N ASN A 234 -20.99 30.05 2.52
CA ASN A 234 -21.54 31.16 3.30
C ASN A 234 -23.02 31.41 2.97
N LYS A 235 -23.41 31.36 1.68
CA LYS A 235 -24.82 31.46 1.28
C LYS A 235 -25.66 30.31 1.81
N PHE A 236 -25.13 29.09 1.77
CA PHE A 236 -25.78 27.91 2.35
C PHE A 236 -26.02 28.10 3.85
N ALA A 237 -24.98 28.49 4.58
CA ALA A 237 -25.08 28.82 6.01
C ALA A 237 -26.13 29.91 6.26
N ASP A 238 -26.13 30.99 5.48
CA ASP A 238 -27.12 32.06 5.61
C ASP A 238 -28.56 31.57 5.39
N TYR A 239 -28.80 30.70 4.39
CA TYR A 239 -30.14 30.17 4.13
C TYR A 239 -30.66 29.34 5.31
N VAL A 240 -29.81 28.52 5.91
CA VAL A 240 -30.14 27.71 7.08
C VAL A 240 -30.31 28.60 8.31
N ASN A 241 -29.28 29.39 8.65
CA ASN A 241 -29.20 30.15 9.89
C ASN A 241 -30.26 31.26 10.00
N SER A 242 -30.76 31.77 8.88
CA SER A 242 -31.85 32.76 8.87
C SER A 242 -33.26 32.15 8.78
N GLY A 243 -33.37 30.82 8.70
CA GLY A 243 -34.65 30.12 8.53
C GLY A 243 -35.36 30.43 7.20
N LYS A 244 -34.65 30.97 6.20
CA LYS A 244 -35.23 31.36 4.90
C LYS A 244 -35.67 30.15 4.06
N THR A 245 -34.98 29.03 4.22
CA THR A 245 -35.23 27.80 3.48
C THR A 245 -35.23 26.63 4.44
N ASP A 246 -36.35 25.90 4.50
CA ASP A 246 -36.35 24.57 5.11
C ASP A 246 -35.68 23.58 4.14
N PHE A 247 -34.62 22.93 4.60
CA PHE A 247 -33.87 21.93 3.84
C PHE A 247 -34.38 20.50 4.03
N GLN A 248 -35.45 20.30 4.80
CA GLN A 248 -36.07 18.98 4.92
C GLN A 248 -36.36 18.36 3.55
N ASP A 249 -35.91 17.12 3.36
CA ASP A 249 -35.99 16.33 2.12
C ASP A 249 -35.27 16.94 0.90
N LYS A 250 -34.38 17.93 1.10
CA LYS A 250 -33.60 18.59 0.04
C LYS A 250 -32.12 18.21 0.10
N TYR A 251 -31.46 18.34 -1.05
CA TYR A 251 -30.04 18.01 -1.23
C TYR A 251 -29.18 19.26 -1.41
N VAL A 252 -28.04 19.28 -0.72
CA VAL A 252 -26.94 20.25 -0.87
C VAL A 252 -25.68 19.46 -1.19
N ARG A 253 -24.89 19.90 -2.18
CA ARG A 253 -23.74 19.12 -2.66
C ARG A 253 -22.48 19.94 -2.77
N LEU A 254 -21.35 19.39 -2.32
CA LEU A 254 -20.02 19.89 -2.72
C LEU A 254 -19.70 19.43 -4.14
N GLN A 255 -19.17 20.36 -4.94
CA GLN A 255 -18.69 20.08 -6.30
C GLN A 255 -17.17 20.22 -6.43
N ASN A 256 -16.50 20.77 -5.42
CA ASN A 256 -15.06 20.95 -5.34
C ASN A 256 -14.60 20.88 -3.88
N ASN A 257 -13.29 20.82 -3.65
CA ASN A 257 -12.72 21.12 -2.33
C ASN A 257 -12.99 22.59 -1.97
N VAL A 258 -13.45 22.86 -0.75
CA VAL A 258 -13.87 24.19 -0.31
C VAL A 258 -13.20 24.53 1.02
N GLY A 259 -12.57 25.71 1.09
CA GLY A 259 -12.06 26.27 2.34
C GLY A 259 -10.96 27.32 2.14
N PRO A 260 -10.49 27.95 3.24
CA PRO A 260 -10.94 27.73 4.61
C PRO A 260 -12.34 28.32 4.86
N VAL A 261 -13.26 27.55 5.44
CA VAL A 261 -14.57 28.05 5.86
C VAL A 261 -14.55 28.41 7.35
N THR A 262 -15.10 29.57 7.68
CA THR A 262 -15.20 30.08 9.06
C THR A 262 -16.64 30.11 9.57
N THR A 263 -17.61 30.04 8.67
CA THR A 263 -19.05 30.14 8.96
C THR A 263 -19.64 28.77 9.23
N MET A 264 -20.41 28.65 10.31
CA MET A 264 -21.07 27.40 10.72
C MET A 264 -22.49 27.33 10.16
N VAL A 265 -22.94 26.13 9.82
CA VAL A 265 -24.29 25.85 9.31
C VAL A 265 -25.17 25.30 10.43
N GLY A 266 -26.36 25.88 10.59
CA GLY A 266 -27.32 25.48 11.61
C GLY A 266 -27.19 26.28 12.90
N THR A 267 -28.32 26.50 13.56
CA THR A 267 -28.45 27.07 14.91
C THR A 267 -29.45 26.25 15.72
N ALA A 268 -29.57 26.47 17.03
CA ALA A 268 -30.56 25.77 17.84
C ALA A 268 -32.01 26.06 17.38
N GLU A 269 -32.28 27.27 16.91
CA GLU A 269 -33.58 27.69 16.39
C GLU A 269 -33.81 27.24 14.93
N HIS A 270 -32.73 27.15 14.15
CA HIS A 270 -32.76 26.78 12.74
C HIS A 270 -31.68 25.73 12.43
N PRO A 271 -31.89 24.45 12.86
CA PRO A 271 -30.96 23.37 12.55
C PRO A 271 -31.00 23.04 11.05
N PHE A 272 -29.92 22.46 10.54
CA PHE A 272 -29.94 21.88 9.19
C PHE A 272 -30.70 20.55 9.20
N ARG A 273 -31.60 20.35 8.22
CA ARG A 273 -32.55 19.22 8.17
C ARG A 273 -32.54 18.45 6.85
N GLY A 274 -31.56 18.73 5.97
CA GLY A 274 -31.48 18.14 4.63
C GLY A 274 -30.40 17.09 4.49
N THR A 275 -30.16 16.67 3.25
CA THR A 275 -29.05 15.80 2.89
C THR A 275 -27.89 16.63 2.37
N PHE A 276 -26.76 16.59 3.06
CA PHE A 276 -25.49 17.16 2.61
C PHE A 276 -24.60 16.08 2.01
N TYR A 277 -24.36 16.15 0.70
CA TYR A 277 -23.53 15.21 -0.04
C TYR A 277 -22.14 15.81 -0.31
N GLY A 278 -21.12 15.34 0.40
CA GLY A 278 -19.75 15.82 0.26
C GLY A 278 -19.03 15.31 -0.99
N GLY A 279 -19.45 14.18 -1.56
CA GLY A 279 -18.85 13.60 -2.77
C GLY A 279 -17.36 13.29 -2.67
N TRP A 280 -16.87 12.98 -1.47
CA TRP A 280 -15.46 12.83 -1.09
C TRP A 280 -14.59 14.08 -1.29
N TYR A 281 -15.19 15.23 -1.57
CA TYR A 281 -14.47 16.50 -1.54
C TYR A 281 -14.13 16.90 -0.11
N THR A 282 -13.09 17.72 0.01
CA THR A 282 -12.57 18.22 1.29
C THR A 282 -13.17 19.58 1.63
N LEU A 283 -13.79 19.66 2.80
CA LEU A 283 -14.10 20.92 3.48
C LEU A 283 -12.96 21.25 4.44
N ASN A 284 -12.18 22.29 4.14
CA ASN A 284 -11.17 22.81 5.06
C ASN A 284 -11.80 23.87 5.96
N VAL A 285 -11.79 23.65 7.28
CA VAL A 285 -12.41 24.52 8.28
C VAL A 285 -11.38 25.31 9.08
N ASN A 286 -11.71 26.55 9.43
CA ASN A 286 -10.95 27.36 10.38
C ASN A 286 -11.92 28.10 11.30
N ILE A 287 -12.63 27.35 12.14
CA ILE A 287 -13.69 27.85 13.00
C ILE A 287 -13.09 28.21 14.35
N ASN A 288 -13.30 29.45 14.79
CA ASN A 288 -12.91 29.91 16.12
C ASN A 288 -14.08 30.66 16.74
N SER A 289 -14.81 29.99 17.64
CA SER A 289 -16.01 30.48 18.28
C SER A 289 -15.85 30.40 19.80
N ALA A 290 -16.38 31.38 20.53
CA ALA A 290 -16.54 31.25 21.99
C ALA A 290 -17.85 30.54 22.37
N GLY A 291 -18.74 30.32 21.39
CA GLY A 291 -20.04 29.67 21.58
C GLY A 291 -19.96 28.16 21.57
N ASP A 292 -21.00 27.53 22.13
CA ASP A 292 -21.16 26.08 22.15
C ASP A 292 -21.45 25.52 20.75
N CYS A 293 -21.30 24.21 20.58
CA CYS A 293 -21.57 23.46 19.37
C CYS A 293 -20.78 23.98 18.15
N ALA A 294 -19.51 24.37 18.34
CA ALA A 294 -18.69 24.83 17.23
C ALA A 294 -18.30 23.64 16.33
N ALA A 295 -18.68 23.72 15.05
CA ALA A 295 -18.44 22.72 14.02
C ALA A 295 -18.90 23.29 12.66
N PRO A 296 -18.46 22.74 11.50
CA PRO A 296 -18.99 23.19 10.20
C PRO A 296 -20.52 23.04 10.13
N PHE A 297 -21.09 21.99 10.72
CA PHE A 297 -22.52 21.92 11.03
C PHE A 297 -22.72 22.13 12.53
N SER A 298 -23.00 23.36 12.95
CA SER A 298 -23.18 23.66 14.37
C SER A 298 -24.39 22.94 14.95
N CYS A 299 -25.50 22.87 14.21
CA CYS A 299 -26.68 22.11 14.64
C CYS A 299 -27.43 21.42 13.48
N ILE A 300 -27.81 20.16 13.68
CA ILE A 300 -28.61 19.36 12.74
C ILE A 300 -29.86 18.77 13.41
N ASP A 301 -30.92 18.51 12.63
CA ASP A 301 -32.14 17.83 13.09
C ASP A 301 -32.77 17.05 11.94
N GLY A 302 -32.60 15.73 11.91
CA GLY A 302 -33.11 14.92 10.80
C GLY A 302 -32.26 14.97 9.53
N ALA A 303 -31.01 15.45 9.63
CA ALA A 303 -30.12 15.59 8.49
C ALA A 303 -29.35 14.30 8.18
N THR A 304 -28.98 14.13 6.92
CA THR A 304 -28.01 13.14 6.46
C THR A 304 -26.76 13.84 5.95
N ILE A 305 -25.59 13.50 6.49
CA ILE A 305 -24.30 13.97 5.97
C ILE A 305 -23.52 12.77 5.48
N VAL A 306 -23.12 12.79 4.21
CA VAL A 306 -22.55 11.62 3.53
C VAL A 306 -21.33 11.97 2.69
N ARG A 307 -20.30 11.10 2.71
CA ARG A 307 -19.11 11.17 1.83
C ARG A 307 -18.38 12.50 1.92
N LEU A 308 -17.97 12.92 3.10
CA LEU A 308 -17.32 14.22 3.31
C LEU A 308 -15.96 14.06 3.98
N ASN A 309 -14.94 14.72 3.42
CA ASN A 309 -13.65 14.87 4.09
C ASN A 309 -13.62 16.24 4.81
N VAL A 310 -13.21 16.28 6.08
CA VAL A 310 -13.07 17.54 6.84
C VAL A 310 -11.67 17.68 7.42
N THR A 311 -11.01 18.80 7.14
CA THR A 311 -9.64 19.11 7.60
C THR A 311 -9.60 20.49 8.25
N GLY A 312 -8.52 20.83 8.96
CA GLY A 312 -8.31 22.18 9.51
C GLY A 312 -8.52 22.24 11.02
N ASN A 313 -9.06 23.34 11.55
CA ASN A 313 -9.18 23.57 12.98
C ASN A 313 -10.57 24.07 13.39
N VAL A 314 -11.08 23.55 14.51
CA VAL A 314 -12.30 23.98 15.17
C VAL A 314 -11.97 24.26 16.63
N THR A 315 -12.15 25.52 17.06
CA THR A 315 -12.04 25.94 18.46
C THR A 315 -13.39 26.49 18.90
N GLY A 316 -13.89 26.00 20.03
CA GLY A 316 -15.25 26.27 20.46
C GLY A 316 -15.51 26.14 21.96
N GLY A 317 -16.72 26.52 22.36
CA GLY A 317 -17.28 26.27 23.68
C GLY A 317 -17.61 24.78 23.89
N LYS A 318 -18.65 24.49 24.66
CA LYS A 318 -19.08 23.11 24.95
C LYS A 318 -19.59 22.43 23.69
N HIS A 319 -19.46 21.11 23.61
CA HIS A 319 -19.95 20.27 22.50
C HIS A 319 -19.34 20.63 21.13
N SER A 320 -18.09 21.09 21.09
CA SER A 320 -17.46 21.37 19.80
C SER A 320 -16.90 20.10 19.17
N ALA A 321 -16.92 20.03 17.84
CA ALA A 321 -16.53 18.84 17.09
C ALA A 321 -16.02 19.13 15.68
N GLY A 322 -15.41 18.12 15.06
CA GLY A 322 -14.84 18.23 13.73
C GLY A 322 -15.87 18.29 12.60
N LEU A 323 -17.09 17.78 12.80
CA LEU A 323 -18.15 17.80 11.78
C LEU A 323 -19.49 18.37 12.29
N VAL A 324 -20.05 17.83 13.37
CA VAL A 324 -21.36 18.23 13.91
C VAL A 324 -21.25 18.67 15.36
N GLY A 325 -21.66 19.91 15.67
CA GLY A 325 -21.64 20.44 17.03
C GLY A 325 -22.67 19.74 17.91
N GLY A 326 -23.95 19.82 17.54
CA GLY A 326 -25.02 19.12 18.24
C GLY A 326 -26.19 18.68 17.35
N CYS A 327 -26.82 17.57 17.72
CA CYS A 327 -28.09 17.13 17.14
C CYS A 327 -29.27 17.64 17.99
N ALA A 328 -30.27 18.24 17.36
CA ALA A 328 -31.53 18.55 18.03
C ALA A 328 -32.34 17.26 18.29
N SER A 329 -33.46 17.41 18.99
CA SER A 329 -34.14 16.30 19.65
C SER A 329 -35.43 15.83 18.97
N ASN A 330 -35.61 16.10 17.68
CA ASN A 330 -36.89 15.82 17.01
C ASN A 330 -36.81 14.66 16.02
N GLN A 331 -35.72 14.54 15.26
CA GLN A 331 -35.60 13.59 14.15
C GLN A 331 -34.29 12.79 14.14
N LYS A 332 -34.30 11.64 13.46
CA LYS A 332 -33.13 10.77 13.29
C LYS A 332 -32.11 11.45 12.38
N SER A 333 -30.87 11.61 12.85
CA SER A 333 -29.76 12.12 12.03
C SER A 333 -28.79 11.01 11.66
N ILE A 334 -28.23 11.07 10.45
CA ILE A 334 -27.35 10.05 9.88
C ILE A 334 -26.06 10.71 9.40
N ILE A 335 -24.92 10.14 9.78
CA ILE A 335 -23.60 10.54 9.29
C ILE A 335 -22.92 9.28 8.77
N GLU A 336 -22.60 9.27 7.49
CA GLU A 336 -22.08 8.08 6.81
C GLU A 336 -20.87 8.41 5.92
N GLU A 337 -19.89 7.51 5.84
CA GLU A 337 -18.75 7.63 4.91
C GLU A 337 -17.96 8.95 5.07
N CYS A 338 -17.78 9.45 6.29
CA CYS A 338 -17.12 10.73 6.54
C CYS A 338 -15.73 10.56 7.17
N ASN A 339 -14.71 11.23 6.62
CA ASN A 339 -13.35 11.27 7.18
C ASN A 339 -13.01 12.64 7.76
N ILE A 340 -12.78 12.69 9.06
CA ILE A 340 -12.50 13.93 9.79
C ILE A 340 -11.06 13.88 10.31
N SER A 341 -10.21 14.77 9.83
CA SER A 341 -8.85 15.01 10.35
C SER A 341 -8.67 16.43 10.90
N ALA A 342 -9.76 17.19 11.06
CA ALA A 342 -9.74 18.49 11.70
C ALA A 342 -9.38 18.37 13.20
N ASN A 343 -8.57 19.31 13.70
CA ASN A 343 -8.29 19.43 15.12
C ASN A 343 -9.44 20.14 15.84
N VAL A 344 -9.86 19.59 16.97
CA VAL A 344 -10.95 20.08 17.80
C VAL A 344 -10.39 20.57 19.14
N SER A 345 -10.74 21.79 19.51
CA SER A 345 -10.52 22.34 20.84
C SER A 345 -11.87 22.76 21.43
N SER A 346 -12.25 22.16 22.55
CA SER A 346 -13.53 22.43 23.22
C SER A 346 -13.31 22.58 24.71
N THR A 347 -13.93 23.59 25.34
CA THR A 347 -13.71 23.89 26.77
C THR A 347 -14.24 22.83 27.76
N THR A 348 -15.26 22.03 27.42
CA THR A 348 -15.91 21.12 28.39
C THR A 348 -16.21 19.74 27.84
N TYR A 349 -16.96 19.67 26.74
CA TYR A 349 -17.40 18.44 26.09
C TYR A 349 -16.95 18.43 24.64
N ALA A 350 -16.15 17.47 24.21
CA ALA A 350 -15.61 17.45 22.85
C ALA A 350 -15.96 16.16 22.12
N GLY A 351 -16.31 16.27 20.84
CA GLY A 351 -16.51 15.12 19.95
C GLY A 351 -15.54 15.16 18.78
N GLY A 352 -15.04 14.02 18.34
CA GLY A 352 -14.31 13.99 17.07
C GLY A 352 -15.22 14.27 15.88
N ILE A 353 -16.33 13.52 15.77
CA ILE A 353 -17.32 13.68 14.70
C ILE A 353 -18.51 14.51 15.19
N VAL A 354 -19.12 14.10 16.31
CA VAL A 354 -20.32 14.74 16.87
C VAL A 354 -20.07 15.20 18.30
N GLY A 355 -20.33 16.47 18.61
CA GLY A 355 -20.12 17.03 19.96
C GLY A 355 -21.24 16.67 20.94
N HIS A 356 -22.50 16.72 20.50
CA HIS A 356 -23.68 16.30 21.26
C HIS A 356 -24.67 15.53 20.39
N GLY A 357 -25.04 14.31 20.81
CA GLY A 357 -25.86 13.40 20.01
C GLY A 357 -27.37 13.66 20.02
N GLY A 358 -27.86 14.60 20.84
CA GLY A 358 -29.31 14.87 21.01
C GLY A 358 -30.07 13.78 21.76
N HIS A 359 -31.41 13.88 21.78
CA HIS A 359 -32.33 13.00 22.56
C HIS A 359 -33.22 12.09 21.70
N LYS A 360 -32.88 11.85 20.42
CA LYS A 360 -33.71 11.04 19.50
C LYS A 360 -33.00 9.83 18.94
N GLU A 361 -32.40 9.95 17.77
CA GLU A 361 -31.70 8.86 17.11
C GLU A 361 -30.53 9.43 16.31
N LEU A 362 -29.34 8.83 16.50
CA LEU A 362 -28.13 9.19 15.78
C LEU A 362 -27.48 7.91 15.26
N GLU A 363 -27.12 7.93 13.99
CA GLU A 363 -26.40 6.86 13.33
C GLU A 363 -25.08 7.38 12.75
N LEU A 364 -23.98 6.73 13.16
CA LEU A 364 -22.66 6.89 12.60
C LEU A 364 -22.27 5.58 11.89
N GLU A 365 -22.05 5.63 10.58
CA GLU A 365 -21.66 4.45 9.79
C GLU A 365 -20.43 4.75 8.93
N ASP A 366 -19.44 3.85 8.91
CA ASP A 366 -18.25 3.96 8.04
C ASP A 366 -17.54 5.33 8.14
N CYS A 367 -17.34 5.81 9.38
CA CYS A 367 -16.73 7.11 9.63
C CYS A 367 -15.36 7.00 10.32
N LEU A 368 -14.45 7.89 9.96
CA LEU A 368 -13.11 7.99 10.53
C LEU A 368 -12.89 9.34 11.22
N PHE A 369 -12.36 9.31 12.44
CA PHE A 369 -11.73 10.47 13.06
C PHE A 369 -10.23 10.26 13.28
N ASN A 370 -9.40 11.11 12.68
CA ASN A 370 -7.93 11.10 12.76
C ASN A 370 -7.34 12.47 13.14
N GLY A 371 -8.15 13.37 13.71
CA GLY A 371 -7.70 14.68 14.19
C GLY A 371 -7.15 14.66 15.62
N THR A 372 -6.85 15.83 16.17
CA THR A 372 -6.54 15.98 17.61
C THR A 372 -7.73 16.55 18.37
N ILE A 373 -8.11 15.99 19.51
CA ILE A 373 -9.12 16.53 20.43
C ILE A 373 -8.43 17.13 21.65
N SER A 374 -8.70 18.38 22.00
CA SER A 374 -7.97 19.11 23.05
C SER A 374 -8.86 20.08 23.85
N GLY A 375 -8.34 20.60 24.97
CA GLY A 375 -8.94 21.72 25.70
C GLY A 375 -10.14 21.38 26.60
N PHE A 376 -10.50 20.09 26.70
CA PHE A 376 -11.73 19.68 27.38
C PHE A 376 -11.52 19.44 28.88
N ALA A 377 -12.31 20.13 29.69
CA ALA A 377 -12.24 20.04 31.14
C ALA A 377 -13.04 18.85 31.76
N ASN A 378 -13.94 18.19 31.02
CA ASN A 378 -14.82 17.16 31.60
C ASN A 378 -14.85 15.83 30.84
N TYR A 379 -15.54 15.74 29.69
CA TYR A 379 -15.64 14.49 28.92
C TYR A 379 -15.37 14.74 27.45
N ALA A 380 -14.69 13.83 26.79
CA ALA A 380 -14.56 13.84 25.34
C ALA A 380 -14.71 12.45 24.76
N GLY A 381 -15.36 12.38 23.61
CA GLY A 381 -15.58 11.17 22.84
C GLY A 381 -14.86 11.25 21.50
N GLY A 382 -14.10 10.22 21.15
CA GLY A 382 -13.37 10.17 19.89
C GLY A 382 -14.28 10.20 18.66
N LEU A 383 -15.48 9.61 18.75
CA LEU A 383 -16.52 9.74 17.72
C LEU A 383 -17.66 10.65 18.18
N LEU A 384 -18.24 10.38 19.36
CA LEU A 384 -19.36 11.12 19.93
C LEU A 384 -19.04 11.68 21.33
N GLY A 385 -19.01 13.00 21.46
CA GLY A 385 -18.55 13.70 22.66
C GLY A 385 -19.45 13.57 23.89
N TRP A 386 -20.76 13.69 23.71
CA TRP A 386 -21.74 13.59 24.79
C TRP A 386 -23.11 13.22 24.24
N CYS A 387 -23.92 12.49 25.00
CA CYS A 387 -25.32 12.27 24.68
C CYS A 387 -26.18 12.04 25.93
N ASP A 388 -27.49 12.25 25.78
CA ASP A 388 -28.50 12.03 26.80
C ASP A 388 -29.77 11.46 26.14
N ASP A 389 -30.30 10.35 26.62
CA ASP A 389 -31.59 9.76 26.20
C ASP A 389 -31.68 9.55 24.68
N LEU A 390 -30.67 8.87 24.14
CA LEU A 390 -30.44 8.70 22.71
C LEU A 390 -30.58 7.23 22.29
N LYS A 391 -31.21 6.98 21.15
CA LYS A 391 -30.99 5.74 20.38
C LYS A 391 -29.76 5.91 19.50
N LEU A 392 -28.69 5.20 19.80
CA LEU A 392 -27.38 5.38 19.16
C LEU A 392 -27.02 4.14 18.34
N THR A 393 -26.67 4.33 17.08
CA THR A 393 -26.01 3.31 16.26
C THR A 393 -24.62 3.81 15.88
N ILE A 394 -23.58 3.05 16.20
CA ILE A 394 -22.22 3.27 15.69
C ILE A 394 -21.76 1.98 15.03
N LYS A 395 -21.51 2.03 13.74
CA LYS A 395 -21.16 0.86 12.93
C LYS A 395 -19.96 1.15 12.03
N ASP A 396 -18.99 0.23 11.97
CA ASP A 396 -17.85 0.33 11.04
C ASP A 396 -17.05 1.63 11.17
N CYS A 397 -17.00 2.22 12.37
CA CYS A 397 -16.33 3.51 12.60
C CYS A 397 -14.95 3.33 13.24
N LEU A 398 -14.03 4.26 12.98
CA LEU A 398 -12.65 4.21 13.46
C LEU A 398 -12.21 5.54 14.09
N PHE A 399 -11.65 5.47 15.30
CA PHE A 399 -10.91 6.56 15.93
C PHE A 399 -9.40 6.27 15.91
N THR A 400 -8.62 7.05 15.17
CA THR A 400 -7.14 7.02 15.21
C THR A 400 -6.52 8.33 15.70
N GLY A 401 -7.37 9.28 16.09
CA GLY A 401 -6.98 10.61 16.51
C GLY A 401 -6.15 10.65 17.81
N LYS A 402 -5.59 11.83 18.09
CA LYS A 402 -4.91 12.14 19.35
C LYS A 402 -5.86 12.85 20.30
N PHE A 403 -5.61 12.77 21.60
CA PHE A 403 -6.34 13.56 22.59
C PHE A 403 -5.39 14.20 23.61
N ALA A 404 -5.75 15.40 24.08
CA ALA A 404 -5.00 16.18 25.06
C ALA A 404 -5.98 16.86 26.05
N PRO A 405 -6.34 16.19 27.17
CA PRO A 405 -7.28 16.71 28.14
C PRO A 405 -6.71 17.91 28.91
N GLU A 406 -7.58 18.79 29.41
CA GLU A 406 -7.20 19.71 30.51
C GLU A 406 -7.28 18.98 31.87
N SER A 407 -6.79 19.60 32.95
CA SER A 407 -6.74 18.97 34.28
C SER A 407 -8.12 18.46 34.74
N GLY A 408 -8.30 17.14 34.75
CA GLY A 408 -9.55 16.47 35.16
C GLY A 408 -10.44 15.99 34.01
N GLY A 409 -10.08 16.30 32.75
CA GLY A 409 -10.76 15.81 31.57
C GLY A 409 -10.61 14.29 31.40
N LYS A 410 -11.72 13.62 31.11
CA LYS A 410 -11.82 12.19 30.85
C LYS A 410 -12.14 11.97 29.38
N PHE A 411 -11.64 10.87 28.82
CA PHE A 411 -11.76 10.59 27.39
C PHE A 411 -12.32 9.19 27.16
N HIS A 412 -13.13 9.03 26.12
CA HIS A 412 -13.49 7.71 25.61
C HIS A 412 -13.30 7.70 24.09
N PRO A 413 -12.65 6.68 23.49
CA PRO A 413 -12.38 6.65 22.05
C PRO A 413 -13.64 6.57 21.18
N ILE A 414 -14.71 5.93 21.69
CA ILE A 414 -15.98 5.82 20.97
C ILE A 414 -16.93 6.94 21.39
N ALA A 415 -17.56 6.82 22.57
CA ALA A 415 -18.57 7.78 22.99
C ALA A 415 -18.70 7.94 24.52
N CYS A 416 -19.22 9.09 24.98
CA CYS A 416 -19.59 9.34 26.38
C CYS A 416 -21.07 9.70 26.52
N LYS A 417 -21.66 9.42 27.69
CA LYS A 417 -23.05 9.77 28.03
C LYS A 417 -23.19 10.48 29.36
N TYR A 418 -24.34 11.14 29.56
CA TYR A 418 -24.76 11.56 30.89
C TYR A 418 -25.14 10.37 31.76
N SER A 419 -24.69 10.41 33.01
CA SER A 419 -24.78 9.28 33.93
C SER A 419 -26.23 8.88 34.22
N LEU A 420 -27.16 9.85 34.25
CA LEU A 420 -28.58 9.60 34.51
C LEU A 420 -29.41 9.26 33.26
N SER A 421 -28.79 9.25 32.08
CA SER A 421 -29.49 9.03 30.82
C SER A 421 -29.60 7.54 30.45
N THR A 422 -30.71 7.19 29.78
CA THR A 422 -30.90 5.86 29.17
C THR A 422 -30.54 5.92 27.70
N VAL A 423 -29.37 5.38 27.34
CA VAL A 423 -28.93 5.28 25.94
C VAL A 423 -29.18 3.85 25.45
N ASP A 424 -29.97 3.72 24.38
CA ASP A 424 -30.17 2.46 23.64
C ASP A 424 -29.14 2.40 22.52
N ALA A 425 -28.02 1.71 22.76
CA ALA A 425 -26.87 1.72 21.87
C ALA A 425 -26.65 0.38 21.16
N THR A 426 -26.48 0.45 19.84
CA THR A 426 -25.95 -0.63 18.99
C THR A 426 -24.57 -0.22 18.50
N ILE A 427 -23.53 -0.88 19.03
CA ILE A 427 -22.13 -0.61 18.68
C ILE A 427 -21.56 -1.86 17.99
N GLU A 428 -21.24 -1.74 16.71
CA GLU A 428 -20.70 -2.85 15.90
C GLU A 428 -19.44 -2.40 15.16
N ARG A 429 -18.30 -3.08 15.36
CA ARG A 429 -17.05 -2.78 14.63
C ARG A 429 -16.64 -1.30 14.76
N ALA A 430 -16.83 -0.73 15.96
CA ALA A 430 -16.30 0.59 16.35
C ALA A 430 -14.88 0.40 16.94
N LEU A 431 -13.87 0.77 16.17
CA LEU A 431 -12.46 0.50 16.45
C LEU A 431 -11.72 1.75 16.94
N TYR A 432 -10.65 1.58 17.71
CA TYR A 432 -9.81 2.72 18.10
C TYR A 432 -8.34 2.40 18.35
N ARG A 433 -7.45 3.36 18.06
CA ARG A 433 -6.02 3.26 18.38
C ARG A 433 -5.77 3.80 19.79
N SER A 434 -5.22 3.01 20.70
CA SER A 434 -4.78 3.52 22.01
C SER A 434 -3.50 2.86 22.52
N THR A 435 -2.65 3.65 23.18
CA THR A 435 -1.44 3.21 23.89
C THR A 435 -1.62 3.21 25.42
N THR A 436 -2.78 3.65 25.92
CA THR A 436 -3.15 3.71 27.35
C THR A 436 -4.62 3.32 27.51
N ASN A 437 -5.08 2.87 28.67
CA ASN A 437 -6.50 2.61 28.88
C ASN A 437 -7.26 3.95 28.95
N PRO A 438 -7.96 4.40 27.90
CA PRO A 438 -8.46 5.77 27.85
C PRO A 438 -9.66 5.98 28.78
N SER A 439 -10.36 4.90 29.18
CA SER A 439 -11.66 4.92 29.85
C SER A 439 -11.59 5.03 31.38
N GLU A 440 -10.40 5.23 31.96
CA GLU A 440 -10.25 5.33 33.42
C GLU A 440 -11.08 6.48 34.02
N GLY A 441 -11.89 6.14 35.04
CA GLY A 441 -12.68 7.11 35.79
C GLY A 441 -13.99 7.56 35.15
N LEU A 442 -14.43 6.94 34.05
CA LEU A 442 -15.73 7.26 33.41
C LEU A 442 -16.95 6.75 34.19
N GLY A 443 -16.88 5.58 34.84
CA GLY A 443 -18.01 5.02 35.61
C GLY A 443 -19.30 4.96 34.79
N ASP A 444 -20.42 5.46 35.34
CA ASP A 444 -21.75 5.46 34.70
C ASP A 444 -21.87 6.40 33.47
N ASN A 445 -20.82 7.16 33.15
CA ASN A 445 -20.76 8.02 31.95
C ASN A 445 -20.31 7.27 30.69
N LEU A 446 -20.05 5.96 30.79
CA LEU A 446 -19.76 5.07 29.67
C LEU A 446 -21.07 4.55 29.03
N ILE A 447 -21.09 4.43 27.70
CA ILE A 447 -22.21 3.78 27.00
C ILE A 447 -22.00 2.25 27.05
N PRO A 448 -22.98 1.44 27.48
CA PRO A 448 -22.85 -0.01 27.44
C PRO A 448 -22.47 -0.52 26.04
N GLY A 449 -21.49 -1.42 25.94
CA GLY A 449 -21.00 -1.94 24.65
C GLY A 449 -20.09 -0.99 23.87
N CYS A 450 -19.77 0.19 24.41
CA CYS A 450 -18.82 1.11 23.77
C CYS A 450 -17.35 0.81 24.11
N ASP A 451 -17.04 -0.31 24.76
CA ASP A 451 -15.66 -0.70 25.11
C ASP A 451 -14.70 -0.68 23.90
N GLY A 452 -15.26 -0.76 22.69
CA GLY A 452 -14.55 -0.69 21.43
C GLY A 452 -13.52 -1.82 21.32
N ILE A 453 -12.99 -2.04 20.14
CA ILE A 453 -11.83 -2.93 20.01
C ILE A 453 -10.62 -1.99 19.90
N PRO A 454 -9.76 -1.88 20.93
CA PRO A 454 -8.46 -1.25 20.74
C PRO A 454 -7.77 -1.98 19.59
N ILE A 455 -6.94 -1.30 18.79
CA ILE A 455 -6.21 -1.91 17.64
C ILE A 455 -5.17 -2.97 18.09
N ASN A 456 -5.27 -3.48 19.33
CA ASN A 456 -4.66 -4.73 19.77
C ASN A 456 -5.71 -5.84 19.77
N TYR A 457 -5.59 -6.81 18.88
CA TYR A 457 -6.46 -7.98 18.86
C TYR A 457 -5.98 -9.01 19.87
N TYR A 458 -6.68 -9.12 20.99
CA TYR A 458 -6.39 -10.13 22.02
C TYR A 458 -7.44 -11.24 21.97
N TYR A 459 -7.00 -12.49 21.85
CA TYR A 459 -7.84 -13.68 21.80
C TYR A 459 -7.33 -14.71 22.82
N ASP A 460 -8.05 -14.84 23.93
CA ASP A 460 -7.74 -15.76 25.03
C ASP A 460 -8.52 -17.09 24.94
N PHE A 461 -9.44 -17.22 23.96
CA PHE A 461 -10.27 -18.40 23.75
C PHE A 461 -11.19 -18.78 24.93
N GLU A 462 -11.35 -17.89 25.92
CA GLU A 462 -12.16 -18.15 27.11
C GLU A 462 -13.66 -18.28 26.79
N ASN A 463 -14.07 -17.63 25.70
CA ASN A 463 -15.44 -17.60 25.20
C ASN A 463 -15.64 -18.36 23.87
N GLY A 464 -14.66 -19.15 23.44
CA GLY A 464 -14.74 -19.95 22.21
C GLY A 464 -13.62 -19.60 21.24
N MET A 465 -13.91 -19.51 19.93
CA MET A 465 -12.90 -19.17 18.91
C MET A 465 -12.73 -17.67 18.67
N ASP A 466 -13.53 -16.81 19.33
CA ASP A 466 -13.41 -15.35 19.27
C ASP A 466 -13.25 -14.76 17.84
N GLY A 467 -13.99 -15.35 16.88
CA GLY A 467 -14.00 -14.94 15.47
C GLY A 467 -13.00 -15.67 14.56
N TRP A 468 -12.08 -16.47 15.11
CA TRP A 468 -11.23 -17.35 14.32
C TRP A 468 -12.05 -18.48 13.69
N THR A 469 -11.65 -18.88 12.48
CA THR A 469 -12.31 -19.93 11.71
C THR A 469 -11.40 -21.14 11.57
N LEU A 470 -11.91 -22.33 11.92
CA LEU A 470 -11.26 -23.60 11.61
C LEU A 470 -11.51 -23.94 10.13
N VAL A 471 -10.44 -24.10 9.34
CA VAL A 471 -10.55 -24.34 7.89
C VAL A 471 -10.37 -25.83 7.55
N ASN A 472 -9.47 -26.52 8.24
CA ASN A 472 -9.23 -27.95 8.05
C ASN A 472 -8.74 -28.58 9.37
N GLY A 473 -9.21 -29.79 9.72
CA GLY A 473 -8.78 -30.53 10.92
C GLY A 473 -9.89 -30.95 11.89
N THR A 474 -9.50 -31.68 12.94
CA THR A 474 -10.29 -32.00 14.14
C THR A 474 -9.66 -31.24 15.30
N THR A 475 -10.29 -30.16 15.75
CA THR A 475 -9.75 -29.31 16.82
C THR A 475 -10.79 -29.12 17.90
N GLN A 476 -10.34 -28.66 19.07
CA GLN A 476 -11.21 -28.37 20.19
C GLN A 476 -10.85 -26.97 20.73
N SER A 477 -11.81 -26.05 20.69
CA SER A 477 -11.73 -24.74 21.31
C SER A 477 -12.45 -24.73 22.66
N GLY A 478 -11.97 -23.95 23.62
CA GLY A 478 -12.63 -23.80 24.93
C GLY A 478 -12.44 -24.99 25.88
N ILE A 479 -11.40 -25.80 25.69
CA ILE A 479 -11.11 -26.95 26.56
C ILE A 479 -10.74 -26.46 27.96
N GLN A 480 -11.45 -26.92 29.00
CA GLN A 480 -11.10 -26.57 30.38
C GLN A 480 -9.88 -27.36 30.88
N SER A 481 -8.81 -26.66 31.27
CA SER A 481 -7.61 -27.25 31.91
C SER A 481 -7.01 -26.29 32.95
N LYS A 482 -6.18 -26.80 33.86
CA LYS A 482 -5.43 -25.98 34.83
C LYS A 482 -4.09 -25.47 34.30
N ASP A 483 -3.67 -25.95 33.13
CA ASP A 483 -2.34 -25.77 32.58
C ASP A 483 -2.30 -24.83 31.35
N TRP A 484 -3.32 -23.97 31.17
CA TRP A 484 -3.33 -22.90 30.15
C TRP A 484 -2.44 -21.71 30.57
N HIS A 485 -2.04 -20.86 29.62
CA HIS A 485 -1.12 -19.75 29.89
C HIS A 485 -1.77 -18.70 30.79
N THR A 486 -3.00 -18.31 30.47
CA THR A 486 -3.88 -17.58 31.38
C THR A 486 -5.29 -18.20 31.40
N GLY A 487 -6.11 -17.79 32.37
CA GLY A 487 -7.48 -18.29 32.47
C GLY A 487 -7.60 -19.80 32.75
N ASN A 488 -8.65 -20.43 32.21
CA ASN A 488 -8.89 -21.86 32.36
C ASN A 488 -9.30 -22.58 31.07
N LYS A 489 -9.29 -21.90 29.92
CA LYS A 489 -9.55 -22.48 28.61
C LYS A 489 -8.50 -22.05 27.59
N GLY A 490 -8.44 -22.77 26.47
CA GLY A 490 -7.55 -22.46 25.35
C GLY A 490 -7.96 -23.18 24.07
N PHE A 491 -7.09 -23.13 23.05
CA PHE A 491 -7.27 -23.82 21.77
C PHE A 491 -6.29 -24.98 21.60
N LEU A 492 -6.77 -26.11 21.07
CA LEU A 492 -5.95 -27.30 20.82
C LEU A 492 -6.05 -27.76 19.36
N PHE A 493 -4.90 -27.86 18.71
CA PHE A 493 -4.70 -28.73 17.56
C PHE A 493 -4.45 -30.17 18.03
N GLU A 494 -5.30 -31.10 17.63
CA GLU A 494 -5.14 -32.52 17.95
C GLU A 494 -4.05 -33.16 17.08
N GLY A 495 -3.38 -34.17 17.61
CA GLY A 495 -2.43 -34.97 16.83
C GLY A 495 -3.16 -35.63 15.65
N SER A 496 -2.76 -35.30 14.43
CA SER A 496 -3.43 -35.74 13.20
C SER A 496 -2.42 -35.98 12.08
N ASP A 497 -2.72 -36.91 11.18
CA ASP A 497 -1.91 -37.16 9.97
C ASP A 497 -2.07 -36.05 8.91
N LYS A 498 -2.97 -35.09 9.12
CA LYS A 498 -3.28 -33.99 8.20
C LYS A 498 -3.01 -32.64 8.85
N ASP A 499 -2.70 -31.65 8.01
CA ASP A 499 -2.60 -30.26 8.45
C ASP A 499 -3.90 -29.77 9.07
N GLN A 500 -3.76 -29.05 10.18
CA GLN A 500 -4.86 -28.39 10.86
C GLN A 500 -4.63 -26.88 10.86
N ILE A 501 -5.64 -26.09 10.50
CA ILE A 501 -5.46 -24.65 10.23
C ILE A 501 -6.60 -23.84 10.82
N ILE A 502 -6.25 -22.81 11.58
CA ILE A 502 -7.15 -21.72 11.96
C ILE A 502 -6.77 -20.43 11.24
N VAL A 503 -7.77 -19.63 10.88
CA VAL A 503 -7.61 -18.34 10.22
C VAL A 503 -8.30 -17.26 11.04
N SER A 504 -7.66 -16.10 11.19
CA SER A 504 -8.17 -14.96 11.93
C SER A 504 -9.43 -14.38 11.29
N PRO A 505 -10.25 -13.63 12.04
CA PRO A 505 -11.18 -12.69 11.42
C PRO A 505 -10.42 -11.67 10.55
N GLU A 506 -11.16 -10.94 9.70
CA GLU A 506 -10.56 -9.88 8.89
C GLU A 506 -10.01 -8.78 9.79
N LEU A 507 -8.72 -8.53 9.64
CA LEU A 507 -7.99 -7.42 10.20
C LEU A 507 -8.18 -6.21 9.27
N PRO A 508 -8.32 -4.98 9.82
CA PRO A 508 -8.70 -3.78 9.08
C PRO A 508 -7.61 -3.25 8.13
N GLY A 509 -6.55 -4.02 7.86
CA GLY A 509 -5.54 -3.71 6.85
C GLY A 509 -4.67 -2.50 7.20
N HIS A 510 -4.44 -2.23 8.49
CA HIS A 510 -3.61 -1.11 8.94
C HIS A 510 -2.10 -1.41 8.82
N GLY A 511 -1.25 -0.55 9.39
CA GLY A 511 0.22 -0.63 9.27
C GLY A 511 0.81 -1.98 9.73
N GLY A 512 2.11 -2.19 9.54
CA GLY A 512 2.76 -3.46 9.90
C GLY A 512 2.45 -3.91 11.33
N MET A 513 2.17 -5.21 11.48
CA MET A 513 1.66 -5.83 12.71
C MET A 513 2.68 -6.80 13.31
N GLU A 514 2.68 -6.93 14.62
CA GLU A 514 3.32 -8.02 15.35
C GLU A 514 2.24 -8.95 15.89
N LEU A 515 2.45 -10.25 15.72
CA LEU A 515 1.66 -11.32 16.30
C LEU A 515 2.46 -12.01 17.39
N TYR A 516 1.86 -12.12 18.56
CA TYR A 516 2.33 -12.88 19.70
C TYR A 516 1.36 -14.02 19.91
N ILE A 517 1.88 -15.24 19.99
CA ILE A 517 1.08 -16.44 20.28
C ILE A 517 1.77 -17.19 21.40
N TYR A 518 1.05 -17.51 22.47
CA TYR A 518 1.56 -18.46 23.44
C TYR A 518 1.28 -19.88 22.96
N LEU A 519 2.35 -20.66 22.84
CA LEU A 519 2.35 -22.02 22.34
C LEU A 519 2.88 -22.97 23.40
N HIS A 520 2.32 -24.18 23.46
CA HIS A 520 2.83 -25.27 24.27
C HIS A 520 2.71 -26.61 23.54
N GLY A 521 3.65 -27.51 23.76
CA GLY A 521 3.65 -28.87 23.19
C GLY A 521 3.66 -29.93 24.27
N LEU A 522 3.24 -31.16 23.93
CA LEU A 522 3.34 -32.28 24.86
C LEU A 522 4.79 -32.58 25.23
N GLU A 523 5.05 -32.75 26.53
CA GLU A 523 6.39 -32.98 27.04
C GLU A 523 7.07 -34.19 26.37
N GLY A 524 8.27 -33.97 25.85
CA GLY A 524 9.08 -34.99 25.18
C GLY A 524 8.69 -35.29 23.73
N GLN A 525 7.73 -34.57 23.14
CA GLN A 525 7.30 -34.76 21.76
C GLN A 525 7.57 -33.54 20.87
N ASN A 526 7.76 -33.78 19.57
CA ASN A 526 8.03 -32.72 18.60
C ASN A 526 6.73 -32.21 17.98
N VAL A 527 6.59 -30.89 17.91
CA VAL A 527 5.52 -30.21 17.18
C VAL A 527 6.12 -29.57 15.92
N ALA A 528 5.30 -29.42 14.89
CA ALA A 528 5.66 -28.69 13.67
C ALA A 528 4.53 -27.73 13.30
N TYR A 529 4.84 -26.44 13.14
CA TYR A 529 3.83 -25.42 12.86
C TYR A 529 4.33 -24.32 11.91
N GLN A 530 3.38 -23.61 11.29
CA GLN A 530 3.63 -22.50 10.39
C GLN A 530 2.63 -21.37 10.63
N ILE A 531 3.08 -20.15 10.33
CA ILE A 531 2.24 -18.95 10.34
C ILE A 531 2.11 -18.43 8.91
N GLY A 532 0.91 -18.03 8.51
CA GLY A 532 0.64 -17.48 7.19
C GLY A 532 0.01 -16.10 7.28
N THR A 533 0.20 -15.27 6.24
CA THR A 533 -0.55 -14.02 6.08
C THR A 533 -1.15 -13.85 4.70
N SER A 534 -2.30 -13.19 4.64
CA SER A 534 -2.95 -12.79 3.39
C SER A 534 -3.36 -11.33 3.46
N THR A 535 -3.19 -10.61 2.35
CA THR A 535 -3.57 -9.19 2.19
C THR A 535 -4.90 -9.02 1.46
N THR A 536 -5.55 -10.11 1.04
CA THR A 536 -6.70 -10.08 0.12
C THR A 536 -7.91 -10.84 0.64
N THR A 537 -7.76 -12.15 0.87
CA THR A 537 -8.86 -13.08 1.21
C THR A 537 -8.42 -14.07 2.30
N ASN A 538 -9.38 -14.71 2.97
CA ASN A 538 -9.13 -15.80 3.92
C ASN A 538 -8.98 -17.18 3.25
N ASP A 539 -8.96 -17.25 1.91
CA ASP A 539 -8.64 -18.48 1.16
C ASP A 539 -7.17 -18.88 1.34
N LEU A 540 -6.92 -20.14 1.71
CA LEU A 540 -5.58 -20.63 2.06
C LEU A 540 -4.54 -20.50 0.92
N ASP A 541 -4.99 -20.50 -0.33
CA ASP A 541 -4.12 -20.31 -1.51
C ASP A 541 -3.58 -18.89 -1.64
N ALA A 542 -4.21 -17.91 -0.97
CA ALA A 542 -3.76 -16.52 -0.92
C ALA A 542 -2.73 -16.26 0.20
N PHE A 543 -2.47 -17.24 1.08
CA PHE A 543 -1.57 -17.07 2.21
C PHE A 543 -0.11 -17.26 1.80
N ASN A 544 0.71 -16.26 2.16
CA ASN A 544 2.16 -16.39 2.17
C ASN A 544 2.58 -16.99 3.51
N TRP A 545 3.16 -18.19 3.47
CA TRP A 545 3.55 -18.96 4.67
C TRP A 545 5.02 -18.72 5.04
N VAL A 546 5.29 -18.49 6.33
CA VAL A 546 6.66 -18.49 6.85
C VAL A 546 7.21 -19.91 6.95
N GLU A 547 8.53 -20.04 7.04
CA GLU A 547 9.20 -21.34 7.18
C GLU A 547 8.71 -22.11 8.41
N ALA A 548 8.56 -23.43 8.24
CA ALA A 548 8.04 -24.32 9.28
C ALA A 548 8.98 -24.39 10.49
N GLN A 549 8.41 -24.16 11.67
CA GLN A 549 9.10 -24.32 12.94
C GLN A 549 8.90 -25.74 13.45
N THR A 550 9.99 -26.47 13.74
CA THR A 550 9.94 -27.85 14.22
C THR A 550 10.80 -28.02 15.48
N GLY A 551 10.25 -28.67 16.52
CA GLY A 551 11.01 -28.97 17.73
C GLY A 551 10.13 -29.28 18.94
N GLN A 552 10.77 -29.41 20.11
CA GLN A 552 10.06 -29.55 21.39
C GLN A 552 9.78 -28.17 22.00
N ILE A 553 8.52 -27.87 22.30
CA ILE A 553 8.14 -26.66 23.05
C ILE A 553 7.89 -27.04 24.51
N LYS A 554 8.88 -26.78 25.37
CA LYS A 554 8.78 -27.06 26.82
C LYS A 554 8.22 -25.83 27.54
N ASN A 555 7.17 -26.02 28.34
CA ASN A 555 6.38 -24.95 28.98
C ASN A 555 5.73 -23.98 27.96
N TRP A 556 4.91 -23.05 28.42
CA TRP A 556 4.36 -22.00 27.57
C TRP A 556 5.47 -21.10 27.04
N SER A 557 5.56 -20.99 25.72
CA SER A 557 6.56 -20.19 25.02
C SER A 557 5.87 -19.22 24.07
N VAL A 558 6.38 -18.00 23.96
CA VAL A 558 5.83 -17.00 23.03
C VAL A 558 6.49 -17.12 21.66
N CYS A 559 5.66 -17.25 20.62
CA CYS A 559 6.05 -17.07 19.23
C CYS A 559 5.74 -15.62 18.84
N CYS A 560 6.73 -14.88 18.34
CA CYS A 560 6.58 -13.51 17.86
C CYS A 560 6.86 -13.46 16.36
N VAL A 561 5.95 -12.92 15.57
CA VAL A 561 6.09 -12.78 14.12
C VAL A 561 5.70 -11.38 13.66
N GLU A 562 6.55 -10.76 12.86
CA GLU A 562 6.31 -9.45 12.25
C GLU A 562 5.70 -9.61 10.85
N PHE A 563 4.73 -8.76 10.51
CA PHE A 563 4.01 -8.77 9.23
C PHE A 563 3.97 -7.41 8.56
N ARG A 564 3.80 -7.46 7.23
CA ARG A 564 3.72 -6.28 6.35
C ARG A 564 2.46 -5.45 6.60
N ALA A 565 2.50 -4.19 6.21
CA ALA A 565 1.31 -3.34 6.16
C ALA A 565 0.28 -3.92 5.17
N GLY A 566 -1.01 -3.78 5.50
CA GLY A 566 -2.10 -4.25 4.64
C GLY A 566 -2.44 -5.74 4.76
N VAL A 567 -1.85 -6.46 5.72
CA VAL A 567 -2.29 -7.83 6.05
C VAL A 567 -3.71 -7.78 6.59
N LYS A 568 -4.59 -8.56 5.97
CA LYS A 568 -6.01 -8.68 6.30
C LYS A 568 -6.33 -9.96 7.06
N TYR A 569 -5.55 -11.02 6.88
CA TYR A 569 -5.79 -12.28 7.58
C TYR A 569 -4.48 -12.94 8.00
N ILE A 570 -4.50 -13.59 9.16
CA ILE A 570 -3.41 -14.42 9.69
C ILE A 570 -3.91 -15.86 9.79
N ALA A 571 -3.06 -16.83 9.47
CA ALA A 571 -3.35 -18.24 9.64
C ALA A 571 -2.30 -18.90 10.53
N ILE A 572 -2.74 -19.82 11.39
CA ILE A 572 -1.87 -20.69 12.18
C ILE A 572 -2.13 -22.13 11.74
N LYS A 573 -1.07 -22.81 11.32
CA LYS A 573 -1.11 -24.19 10.82
C LYS A 573 -0.29 -25.10 11.73
N CYS A 574 -0.91 -26.15 12.25
CA CYS A 574 -0.22 -27.32 12.79
C CYS A 574 -0.02 -28.33 11.66
N ILE A 575 1.21 -28.77 11.41
CA ILE A 575 1.57 -29.63 10.28
C ILE A 575 1.19 -31.09 10.60
N GLY A 576 0.62 -31.78 9.62
CA GLY A 576 0.25 -33.19 9.74
C GLY A 576 1.42 -34.11 10.11
N GLY A 577 1.15 -35.10 10.97
CA GLY A 577 2.14 -36.03 11.51
C GLY A 577 2.91 -35.50 12.73
N SER A 578 2.59 -34.30 13.21
CA SER A 578 3.18 -33.72 14.43
C SER A 578 2.33 -34.01 15.68
N SER A 579 2.94 -33.82 16.85
CA SER A 579 2.24 -33.95 18.14
C SER A 579 1.29 -32.78 18.41
N PRO A 580 0.28 -32.94 19.30
CA PRO A 580 -0.67 -31.88 19.63
C PRO A 580 -0.01 -30.55 20.00
N LEU A 581 -0.58 -29.46 19.49
CA LEU A 581 -0.13 -28.08 19.72
C LEU A 581 -1.22 -27.31 20.47
N TYR A 582 -0.86 -26.82 21.65
CA TYR A 582 -1.70 -25.99 22.50
C TYR A 582 -1.42 -24.52 22.17
N ILE A 583 -2.49 -23.76 22.03
CA ILE A 583 -2.45 -22.33 21.71
C ILE A 583 -3.30 -21.58 22.72
N ASP A 584 -2.73 -20.51 23.24
CA ASP A 584 -3.41 -19.62 24.17
C ASP A 584 -2.95 -18.17 23.93
N ASP A 585 -3.74 -17.21 24.40
CA ASP A 585 -3.42 -15.77 24.41
C ASP A 585 -2.78 -15.25 23.11
N ILE A 586 -3.54 -15.22 22.01
CA ILE A 586 -3.08 -14.58 20.79
C ILE A 586 -3.22 -13.07 20.94
N CYS A 587 -2.12 -12.34 20.78
CA CYS A 587 -2.11 -10.88 20.76
C CYS A 587 -1.54 -10.37 19.43
N ILE A 588 -2.34 -9.66 18.66
CA ILE A 588 -1.88 -8.93 17.48
C ILE A 588 -1.87 -7.45 17.83
N LYS A 589 -0.73 -6.78 17.69
CA LYS A 589 -0.59 -5.34 17.91
C LYS A 589 0.18 -4.72 16.76
N GLU A 590 0.03 -3.42 16.54
CA GLU A 590 0.96 -2.72 15.65
C GLU A 590 2.38 -2.74 16.28
N GLY A 591 3.34 -3.26 15.53
CA GLY A 591 4.75 -3.35 15.91
C GLY A 591 5.60 -2.22 15.35
N LEU A 592 6.78 -2.02 15.92
CA LEU A 592 7.82 -1.15 15.35
C LEU A 592 8.66 -2.00 14.40
N TYR A 593 8.40 -1.93 13.08
CA TYR A 593 9.14 -2.79 12.15
C TYR A 593 10.27 -2.04 11.46
N THR A 594 11.35 -2.77 11.22
CA THR A 594 12.55 -2.27 10.53
C THR A 594 12.20 -1.81 9.10
N PRO A 595 12.57 -0.58 8.69
CA PRO A 595 12.27 -0.07 7.34
C PRO A 595 12.67 -1.02 6.20
N PHE A 596 11.87 -1.06 5.14
CA PHE A 596 12.02 -1.99 4.01
C PHE A 596 11.72 -1.30 2.66
N ASP A 597 11.85 -2.04 1.55
CA ASP A 597 11.74 -1.51 0.17
C ASP A 597 12.58 -0.25 -0.06
N LEU A 598 13.83 -0.32 0.41
CA LEU A 598 14.82 0.73 0.25
C LEU A 598 15.14 0.89 -1.24
N CYS A 599 14.96 2.09 -1.78
CA CYS A 599 15.30 2.43 -3.15
C CYS A 599 16.06 3.76 -3.20
N ALA A 600 16.91 3.91 -4.21
CA ALA A 600 17.52 5.18 -4.58
C ALA A 600 16.99 5.59 -5.96
N ASN A 601 16.44 6.79 -6.04
CA ASN A 601 15.88 7.40 -7.23
C ASN A 601 16.56 8.76 -7.46
N ASP A 602 16.29 9.40 -8.60
CA ASP A 602 16.80 10.73 -8.94
C ASP A 602 18.33 10.85 -8.72
N ILE A 603 19.08 9.82 -9.15
CA ILE A 603 20.52 9.73 -8.92
C ILE A 603 21.24 10.62 -9.93
N THR A 604 22.08 11.52 -9.41
CA THR A 604 22.95 12.42 -10.18
C THR A 604 24.42 12.14 -9.84
N PRO A 605 25.40 12.82 -10.47
CA PRO A 605 26.80 12.65 -10.10
C PRO A 605 27.12 13.07 -8.65
N THR A 606 26.29 13.90 -8.00
CA THR A 606 26.59 14.45 -6.66
C THR A 606 25.44 14.34 -5.64
N ALA A 607 24.32 13.72 -6.01
CA ALA A 607 23.16 13.57 -5.15
C ALA A 607 22.34 12.31 -5.49
N ALA A 608 21.55 11.83 -4.55
CA ALA A 608 20.58 10.75 -4.76
C ALA A 608 19.41 10.88 -3.78
N LYS A 609 18.18 10.62 -4.24
CA LYS A 609 16.99 10.59 -3.40
C LYS A 609 16.73 9.17 -2.92
N LEU A 610 16.87 8.95 -1.62
CA LEU A 610 16.57 7.67 -0.99
C LEU A 610 15.09 7.62 -0.57
N THR A 611 14.44 6.50 -0.80
CA THR A 611 13.04 6.24 -0.42
C THR A 611 12.93 4.87 0.26
N TRP A 612 11.96 4.71 1.15
CA TRP A 612 11.68 3.44 1.84
C TRP A 612 10.24 3.39 2.33
N GLU A 613 9.81 2.22 2.77
CA GLU A 613 8.58 2.04 3.52
C GLU A 613 8.87 1.87 5.03
N GLY A 614 7.92 2.32 5.85
CA GLY A 614 8.01 2.30 7.31
C GLY A 614 6.76 2.81 7.99
N ASN A 615 6.65 2.63 9.32
CA ASN A 615 5.47 3.01 10.11
C ASN A 615 5.79 3.92 11.32
N THR A 616 6.87 4.71 11.23
CA THR A 616 7.33 5.60 12.28
C THR A 616 7.25 7.06 11.84
N ASP A 617 7.18 7.97 12.82
CA ASP A 617 7.06 9.42 12.56
C ASP A 617 8.41 10.07 12.23
N GLN A 618 9.51 9.36 12.50
CA GLN A 618 10.88 9.78 12.22
C GLN A 618 11.72 8.58 11.80
N TYR A 619 12.77 8.85 11.03
CA TYR A 619 13.74 7.87 10.56
C TYR A 619 15.16 8.38 10.75
N ASN A 620 16.04 7.51 11.25
CA ASN A 620 17.48 7.68 11.15
C ASN A 620 17.93 7.03 9.84
N VAL A 621 18.71 7.75 9.06
CA VAL A 621 19.31 7.25 7.82
C VAL A 621 20.81 7.32 7.98
N ARG A 622 21.49 6.22 7.68
CA ARG A 622 22.95 6.22 7.61
C ARG A 622 23.41 5.81 6.23
N TYR A 623 24.46 6.44 5.73
CA TYR A 623 25.05 6.17 4.43
C TYR A 623 26.58 6.26 4.47
N ARG A 624 27.26 5.53 3.60
CA ARG A 624 28.72 5.56 3.44
C ARG A 624 29.12 5.18 2.03
N LYS A 625 30.36 5.46 1.63
CA LYS A 625 30.90 4.89 0.39
C LYS A 625 30.96 3.37 0.52
N GLY A 626 30.67 2.68 -0.59
CA GLY A 626 30.86 1.24 -0.73
C GLY A 626 32.32 0.83 -0.47
N PRO A 627 32.57 -0.48 -0.31
CA PRO A 627 33.90 -0.98 -0.02
C PRO A 627 34.90 -0.64 -1.14
N GLU A 628 36.14 -0.31 -0.77
CA GLU A 628 37.22 -0.07 -1.75
C GLU A 628 37.65 -1.37 -2.44
N PHE A 629 37.44 -2.50 -1.77
CA PHE A 629 37.66 -3.83 -2.29
C PHE A 629 36.53 -4.74 -1.82
N TYR A 630 35.95 -5.52 -2.72
CA TYR A 630 34.94 -6.53 -2.44
C TYR A 630 35.20 -7.80 -3.25
N GLU A 631 35.10 -8.95 -2.61
CA GLU A 631 35.19 -10.26 -3.22
C GLU A 631 34.24 -11.24 -2.52
N ASN A 632 33.29 -11.79 -3.26
CA ASN A 632 32.42 -12.89 -2.84
C ASN A 632 32.69 -14.19 -3.60
N PHE A 633 33.74 -14.24 -4.43
CA PHE A 633 34.13 -15.36 -5.28
C PHE A 633 33.13 -15.79 -6.37
N ASP A 634 31.83 -15.50 -6.26
CA ASP A 634 30.83 -15.89 -7.27
C ASP A 634 31.14 -15.27 -8.63
N ASP A 635 31.24 -13.93 -8.69
CA ASP A 635 31.43 -13.20 -9.94
C ASP A 635 32.80 -13.51 -10.54
N SER A 636 33.83 -13.54 -9.70
CA SER A 636 35.20 -13.73 -10.13
C SER A 636 35.45 -15.17 -10.61
N PHE A 637 34.85 -16.17 -9.96
CA PHE A 637 34.93 -17.56 -10.40
C PHE A 637 34.10 -17.82 -11.66
N ASN A 638 32.83 -17.39 -11.68
CA ASN A 638 31.94 -17.63 -12.82
C ASN A 638 32.41 -16.91 -14.09
N ASN A 639 32.99 -15.71 -13.95
CA ASN A 639 33.54 -14.96 -15.09
C ASN A 639 35.02 -15.27 -15.38
N ASN A 640 35.63 -16.20 -14.64
CA ASN A 640 37.05 -16.57 -14.78
C ASN A 640 38.00 -15.36 -14.67
N THR A 641 37.73 -14.46 -13.72
CA THR A 641 38.50 -13.24 -13.42
C THR A 641 39.16 -13.27 -12.03
N LEU A 642 39.17 -14.43 -11.36
CA LEU A 642 39.87 -14.64 -10.09
C LEU A 642 41.34 -14.18 -10.16
N SER A 643 41.69 -13.24 -9.29
CA SER A 643 43.01 -12.61 -9.23
C SER A 643 43.83 -13.03 -8.00
N TRP A 644 43.25 -13.87 -7.14
CA TRP A 644 43.86 -14.41 -5.93
C TRP A 644 44.90 -15.49 -6.24
N ARG A 645 45.97 -15.52 -5.45
CA ARG A 645 47.08 -16.47 -5.61
C ARG A 645 47.09 -17.47 -4.47
N THR A 646 47.12 -18.76 -4.81
CA THR A 646 47.27 -19.82 -3.81
C THR A 646 48.71 -20.30 -3.74
N ARG A 647 49.12 -20.77 -2.56
CA ARG A 647 50.37 -21.51 -2.37
C ARG A 647 50.09 -22.75 -1.55
N ASN A 648 50.39 -23.90 -2.15
CA ASN A 648 50.34 -25.20 -1.48
C ASN A 648 51.70 -25.54 -0.86
N SER A 649 51.74 -25.85 0.43
CA SER A 649 52.94 -26.34 1.11
C SER A 649 52.56 -27.44 2.10
N GLY A 650 53.17 -28.62 1.96
CA GLY A 650 52.97 -29.75 2.90
C GLY A 650 51.70 -30.60 2.67
N GLY A 651 50.89 -30.29 1.65
CA GLY A 651 49.67 -31.02 1.31
C GLY A 651 49.57 -31.50 -0.15
N ASN A 652 48.34 -31.67 -0.64
CA ASN A 652 48.01 -31.96 -2.03
C ASN A 652 46.95 -30.95 -2.55
N GLU A 653 46.50 -31.06 -3.79
CA GLU A 653 45.54 -30.10 -4.37
C GLU A 653 44.18 -30.07 -3.65
N LEU A 654 43.79 -31.15 -2.97
CA LEU A 654 42.53 -31.24 -2.21
C LEU A 654 42.63 -30.63 -0.80
N THR A 655 43.85 -30.35 -0.31
CA THR A 655 44.06 -29.65 0.96
C THR A 655 44.49 -28.20 0.75
N ASN A 656 44.78 -27.79 -0.48
CA ASN A 656 45.04 -26.40 -0.83
C ASN A 656 43.75 -25.57 -0.84
N TRP A 657 43.89 -24.25 -0.85
CA TRP A 657 42.79 -23.33 -1.10
C TRP A 657 42.12 -23.64 -2.44
N MET A 658 40.81 -23.87 -2.39
CA MET A 658 39.98 -24.14 -3.55
C MET A 658 38.72 -23.28 -3.54
N TYR A 659 38.21 -22.95 -4.72
CA TYR A 659 36.92 -22.29 -4.87
C TYR A 659 35.90 -23.34 -5.28
N CYS A 660 34.73 -23.35 -4.65
CA CYS A 660 33.72 -24.37 -4.92
C CYS A 660 32.29 -23.87 -4.70
N TYR A 661 31.35 -24.47 -5.45
CA TYR A 661 29.93 -24.39 -5.13
C TYR A 661 29.70 -25.11 -3.81
N PHE A 662 29.46 -24.34 -2.76
CA PHE A 662 29.52 -24.85 -1.40
C PHE A 662 28.40 -25.85 -1.09
N SER A 663 27.22 -25.58 -1.64
CA SER A 663 26.06 -26.48 -1.61
C SER A 663 26.35 -27.83 -2.28
N GLN A 664 27.02 -27.83 -3.44
CA GLN A 664 27.36 -29.07 -4.13
C GLN A 664 28.41 -29.89 -3.37
N MET A 665 29.42 -29.24 -2.80
CA MET A 665 30.46 -29.90 -1.99
C MET A 665 29.90 -30.53 -0.71
N THR A 666 28.84 -29.95 -0.16
CA THR A 666 28.26 -30.35 1.14
C THR A 666 26.96 -31.13 1.00
N ASN A 667 26.58 -31.53 -0.23
CA ASN A 667 25.30 -32.19 -0.53
C ASN A 667 24.06 -31.40 -0.05
N ASN A 668 24.04 -30.09 -0.31
CA ASN A 668 22.99 -29.13 0.05
C ASN A 668 22.76 -28.99 1.57
N LEU A 669 23.78 -29.28 2.37
CA LEU A 669 23.73 -29.08 3.83
C LEU A 669 24.15 -27.66 4.22
N LEU A 670 25.06 -27.04 3.46
CA LEU A 670 25.58 -25.70 3.73
C LEU A 670 25.54 -24.85 2.45
N TYR A 671 25.45 -23.53 2.64
CA TYR A 671 25.37 -22.54 1.57
C TYR A 671 26.41 -21.44 1.81
N GLY A 672 26.84 -20.77 0.72
CA GLY A 672 27.68 -19.58 0.81
C GLY A 672 27.03 -18.52 1.71
N HIS A 673 27.83 -17.60 2.24
CA HIS A 673 27.26 -16.54 3.08
C HIS A 673 26.38 -15.61 2.23
N ASN A 674 26.88 -15.25 1.04
CA ASN A 674 26.11 -14.55 0.02
C ASN A 674 26.49 -15.06 -1.37
N GLY A 675 25.58 -15.83 -1.98
CA GLY A 675 25.83 -16.54 -3.23
C GLY A 675 26.17 -18.02 -2.99
N ASP A 676 26.80 -18.65 -3.98
CA ASP A 676 27.00 -20.09 -4.00
C ASP A 676 28.46 -20.53 -3.84
N ILE A 677 29.42 -19.63 -4.11
CA ILE A 677 30.84 -19.95 -4.22
C ILE A 677 31.62 -19.42 -3.03
N VAL A 678 32.44 -20.28 -2.41
CA VAL A 678 33.31 -19.91 -1.28
C VAL A 678 34.76 -20.31 -1.56
N ALA A 679 35.70 -19.71 -0.82
CA ALA A 679 37.07 -20.21 -0.73
C ALA A 679 37.21 -21.17 0.46
N LEU A 680 37.68 -22.38 0.21
CA LEU A 680 37.75 -23.48 1.19
C LEU A 680 39.19 -24.00 1.31
N VAL A 681 39.62 -24.31 2.53
CA VAL A 681 40.93 -24.94 2.82
C VAL A 681 40.79 -25.97 3.94
N GLY A 682 41.60 -27.02 3.95
CA GLY A 682 41.58 -28.04 5.00
C GLY A 682 42.91 -28.80 5.10
N SER A 683 43.12 -29.56 6.17
CA SER A 683 44.34 -30.39 6.34
C SER A 683 44.04 -31.88 6.37
N THR A 684 42.84 -32.26 5.99
CA THR A 684 42.42 -33.64 5.75
C THR A 684 41.85 -33.80 4.35
N ALA A 685 42.26 -34.86 3.65
CA ALA A 685 41.69 -35.21 2.35
C ALA A 685 41.52 -36.72 2.25
N LYS A 686 40.33 -37.17 1.83
CA LYS A 686 39.98 -38.61 1.74
C LYS A 686 40.22 -39.38 3.05
N LYS A 687 39.97 -38.72 4.19
CA LYS A 687 40.19 -39.24 5.56
C LYS A 687 41.65 -39.42 5.98
N GLU A 688 42.61 -38.85 5.24
CA GLU A 688 44.03 -38.85 5.60
C GLU A 688 44.48 -37.45 6.05
N PRO A 689 45.28 -37.32 7.14
CA PRO A 689 45.82 -36.06 7.60
C PRO A 689 47.06 -35.62 6.79
N TYR A 690 47.24 -34.31 6.64
CA TYR A 690 48.40 -33.70 5.97
C TYR A 690 48.88 -32.50 6.79
N ALA A 691 50.19 -32.38 7.00
CA ALA A 691 50.78 -31.21 7.65
C ALA A 691 50.93 -30.06 6.64
N VAL A 692 49.94 -29.17 6.59
CA VAL A 692 49.84 -28.09 5.58
C VAL A 692 50.33 -26.74 6.10
N ASP A 693 50.72 -25.87 5.16
CA ASP A 693 51.04 -24.45 5.33
C ASP A 693 50.56 -23.71 4.07
N ASN A 694 49.24 -23.61 3.94
CA ASN A 694 48.57 -23.19 2.71
C ASN A 694 48.11 -21.73 2.77
N TRP A 695 48.37 -20.99 1.71
CA TRP A 695 48.15 -19.55 1.65
C TRP A 695 47.20 -19.18 0.52
N LEU A 696 46.34 -18.20 0.77
CA LEU A 696 45.51 -17.51 -0.20
C LEU A 696 45.82 -16.01 -0.11
N VAL A 697 46.41 -15.45 -1.16
CA VAL A 697 46.91 -14.07 -1.19
C VAL A 697 46.07 -13.24 -2.14
N SER A 698 45.61 -12.08 -1.67
CA SER A 698 44.78 -11.14 -2.44
C SER A 698 45.51 -10.59 -3.67
N PRO A 699 44.77 -10.01 -4.64
CA PRO A 699 45.31 -8.97 -5.51
C PRO A 699 45.84 -7.77 -4.70
N GLU A 700 46.52 -6.83 -5.37
CA GLU A 700 46.99 -5.62 -4.69
C GLU A 700 45.78 -4.75 -4.31
N VAL A 701 45.69 -4.41 -3.02
CA VAL A 701 44.60 -3.63 -2.45
C VAL A 701 45.15 -2.37 -1.78
N THR A 702 44.29 -1.38 -1.56
CA THR A 702 44.59 -0.28 -0.63
C THR A 702 44.33 -0.79 0.79
N LEU A 703 45.34 -0.78 1.64
CA LEU A 703 45.22 -1.15 3.05
C LEU A 703 44.84 0.09 3.84
N ASP A 704 43.59 0.18 4.27
CA ASP A 704 43.10 1.29 5.09
C ASP A 704 41.76 0.90 5.76
N GLY A 705 41.43 1.58 6.86
CA GLY A 705 40.21 1.37 7.64
C GLY A 705 40.06 -0.05 8.17
N THR A 706 39.10 -0.81 7.66
CA THR A 706 38.69 -2.11 8.22
C THR A 706 38.62 -3.19 7.15
N LEU A 707 39.21 -4.35 7.44
CA LEU A 707 39.00 -5.61 6.72
C LEU A 707 37.86 -6.39 7.39
N SER A 708 36.80 -6.72 6.65
CA SER A 708 35.77 -7.68 7.09
C SER A 708 35.70 -8.87 6.14
N PHE A 709 35.42 -10.06 6.66
CA PHE A 709 35.11 -11.26 5.88
C PHE A 709 34.31 -12.23 6.73
N TRP A 710 33.56 -13.13 6.11
CA TRP A 710 32.83 -14.19 6.79
C TRP A 710 33.67 -15.47 6.81
N MET A 711 33.66 -16.17 7.94
CA MET A 711 34.39 -17.41 8.15
C MET A 711 33.45 -18.48 8.73
N MET A 712 33.61 -19.73 8.31
CA MET A 712 32.92 -20.89 8.87
C MET A 712 33.88 -22.06 9.08
N ASP A 713 33.83 -22.65 10.26
CA ASP A 713 34.41 -23.97 10.51
C ASP A 713 33.46 -25.05 9.97
N VAL A 714 33.95 -25.81 8.99
CA VAL A 714 33.20 -26.85 8.28
C VAL A 714 33.60 -28.20 8.86
N GLY A 715 33.29 -28.38 10.14
CA GLY A 715 33.64 -29.57 10.92
C GLY A 715 33.75 -29.27 12.41
N ASP A 716 33.84 -30.33 13.23
CA ASP A 716 33.91 -30.22 14.68
C ASP A 716 35.35 -30.09 15.21
N ASN A 717 36.36 -30.19 14.33
CA ASN A 717 37.78 -30.09 14.66
C ASN A 717 38.44 -28.89 13.92
N PRO A 718 38.24 -27.65 14.43
CA PRO A 718 38.69 -26.43 13.77
C PRO A 718 40.21 -26.37 13.61
N ALA A 719 40.63 -25.71 12.53
CA ALA A 719 42.03 -25.51 12.15
C ALA A 719 42.53 -24.11 12.51
N HIS A 720 43.78 -23.97 12.94
CA HIS A 720 44.46 -22.71 13.12
C HIS A 720 44.43 -21.86 11.85
N PHE A 721 43.94 -20.63 11.98
CA PHE A 721 43.75 -19.68 10.89
C PHE A 721 44.45 -18.36 11.18
N GLU A 722 45.30 -17.92 10.26
CA GLU A 722 46.04 -16.66 10.36
C GLU A 722 45.62 -15.72 9.23
N VAL A 723 45.42 -14.45 9.58
CA VAL A 723 45.31 -13.35 8.63
C VAL A 723 46.61 -12.54 8.68
N LEU A 724 47.21 -12.31 7.53
CA LEU A 724 48.49 -11.61 7.40
C LEU A 724 48.40 -10.46 6.40
N VAL A 725 49.31 -9.51 6.52
CA VAL A 725 49.39 -8.33 5.66
C VAL A 725 50.82 -8.11 5.16
N SER A 726 50.96 -7.72 3.90
CA SER A 726 52.23 -7.25 3.31
C SER A 726 52.05 -5.83 2.79
N THR A 727 52.92 -4.92 3.22
CA THR A 727 52.98 -3.53 2.74
C THR A 727 53.96 -3.36 1.56
N THR A 728 54.49 -4.47 1.05
CA THR A 728 55.40 -4.47 -0.12
C THR A 728 54.62 -4.83 -1.38
N THR A 729 55.03 -4.31 -2.53
CA THR A 729 54.41 -4.61 -3.84
C THR A 729 54.83 -5.97 -4.41
N ASN A 730 55.35 -6.88 -3.58
CA ASN A 730 55.68 -8.24 -3.99
C ASN A 730 55.10 -9.25 -3.00
N THR A 731 54.72 -10.43 -3.52
CA THR A 731 54.01 -11.45 -2.77
C THR A 731 54.94 -12.51 -2.18
N ASN A 732 56.20 -12.17 -1.90
CA ASN A 732 57.08 -13.09 -1.19
C ASN A 732 56.55 -13.29 0.23
N ILE A 733 56.33 -14.54 0.63
CA ILE A 733 55.75 -14.87 1.94
C ILE A 733 56.52 -14.28 3.13
N ASN A 734 57.81 -14.01 2.98
CA ASN A 734 58.65 -13.44 4.04
C ASN A 734 58.34 -11.96 4.31
N ASN A 735 57.54 -11.31 3.47
CA ASN A 735 57.13 -9.92 3.63
C ASN A 735 55.77 -9.76 4.32
N PHE A 736 55.11 -10.86 4.66
CA PHE A 736 53.85 -10.85 5.38
C PHE A 736 54.11 -10.83 6.89
N GLU A 737 53.46 -9.90 7.58
CA GLU A 737 53.39 -9.88 9.04
C GLU A 737 51.99 -10.32 9.50
N LEU A 738 51.93 -10.97 10.66
CA LEU A 738 50.68 -11.43 11.26
C LEU A 738 49.80 -10.22 11.61
N LEU A 739 48.58 -10.19 11.07
CA LEU A 739 47.57 -9.20 11.41
C LEU A 739 46.70 -9.71 12.56
N ALA A 740 46.21 -10.95 12.45
CA ALA A 740 45.34 -11.56 13.45
C ALA A 740 45.33 -13.09 13.38
N GLU A 741 44.93 -13.71 14.49
CA GLU A 741 44.56 -15.13 14.59
C GLU A 741 43.09 -15.18 15.03
N PRO A 742 42.12 -15.15 14.08
CA PRO A 742 40.71 -15.15 14.42
C PRO A 742 40.32 -16.38 15.24
N ASN A 743 39.52 -16.17 16.30
CA ASN A 743 39.01 -17.29 17.09
C ASN A 743 37.88 -17.99 16.33
N HIS A 744 37.95 -19.32 16.31
CA HIS A 744 36.87 -20.22 15.90
C HIS A 744 35.71 -20.05 16.88
N GLY A 745 34.55 -19.61 16.39
CA GLY A 745 33.36 -19.50 17.23
C GLY A 745 33.04 -20.85 17.92
N SER A 746 32.29 -20.83 19.02
CA SER A 746 31.95 -22.06 19.74
C SER A 746 30.95 -22.98 19.01
N ASN A 747 30.42 -22.56 17.85
CA ASN A 747 29.47 -23.33 17.04
C ASN A 747 30.04 -23.60 15.64
N PRO A 748 30.35 -24.86 15.30
CA PRO A 748 30.70 -25.24 13.93
C PRO A 748 29.49 -25.05 13.00
N TYR A 749 29.75 -24.92 11.69
CA TYR A 749 28.73 -24.75 10.64
C TYR A 749 27.92 -23.44 10.69
N VAL A 750 28.44 -22.41 11.39
CA VAL A 750 27.83 -21.08 11.45
C VAL A 750 28.79 -20.05 10.87
N TRP A 751 28.31 -19.24 9.92
CA TRP A 751 29.05 -18.10 9.40
C TRP A 751 29.25 -17.06 10.50
N THR A 752 30.50 -16.67 10.72
CA THR A 752 30.89 -15.64 11.69
C THR A 752 31.65 -14.53 10.96
N GLU A 753 31.22 -13.27 11.13
CA GLU A 753 31.93 -12.12 10.59
C GLU A 753 33.20 -11.86 11.41
N ILE A 754 34.33 -11.77 10.73
CA ILE A 754 35.62 -11.35 11.29
C ILE A 754 35.90 -9.93 10.83
N THR A 755 36.17 -9.04 11.77
CA THR A 755 36.46 -7.62 11.52
C THR A 755 37.83 -7.26 12.10
N LEU A 756 38.74 -6.77 11.26
CA LEU A 756 40.12 -6.46 11.61
C LEU A 756 40.47 -5.02 11.23
N ASP A 757 41.14 -4.31 12.15
CA ASP A 757 41.58 -2.94 11.94
C ASP A 757 42.84 -2.89 11.05
N LEU A 758 42.74 -2.18 9.93
CA LEU A 758 43.81 -1.88 8.98
C LEU A 758 44.31 -0.42 9.08
N SER A 759 43.77 0.39 9.99
CA SER A 759 44.10 1.83 10.10
C SER A 759 45.60 2.10 10.26
N LYS A 760 46.36 1.17 10.85
CA LYS A 760 47.84 1.22 10.93
C LYS A 760 48.52 1.36 9.55
N TYR A 761 47.88 0.87 8.49
CA TYR A 761 48.42 0.80 7.14
C TYR A 761 47.85 1.86 6.20
N GLN A 762 47.10 2.84 6.71
CA GLN A 762 46.32 3.82 5.97
C GLN A 762 46.94 4.27 4.63
N GLY A 763 46.25 3.94 3.54
CA GLY A 763 46.56 4.34 2.17
C GLY A 763 47.70 3.56 1.50
N VAL A 764 48.30 2.58 2.18
CA VAL A 764 49.40 1.79 1.64
C VAL A 764 48.87 0.75 0.65
N LYS A 765 49.50 0.63 -0.52
CA LYS A 765 49.25 -0.48 -1.45
C LYS A 765 49.94 -1.74 -0.95
N GLY A 766 49.20 -2.85 -0.87
CA GLY A 766 49.71 -4.09 -0.32
C GLY A 766 48.80 -5.28 -0.58
N TYR A 767 48.98 -6.34 0.21
CA TYR A 767 48.26 -7.60 0.08
C TYR A 767 47.76 -8.10 1.43
N ILE A 768 46.59 -8.74 1.44
CA ILE A 768 46.08 -9.55 2.54
C ILE A 768 46.33 -11.02 2.19
N ALA A 769 46.69 -11.83 3.18
CA ALA A 769 46.79 -13.27 3.04
C ALA A 769 46.02 -14.00 4.13
N PHE A 770 45.32 -15.05 3.73
CA PHE A 770 44.70 -16.03 4.62
C PHE A 770 45.54 -17.30 4.61
N ARG A 771 45.92 -17.78 5.79
CA ARG A 771 46.83 -18.90 5.92
C ARG A 771 46.28 -19.93 6.89
N MET A 772 46.30 -21.18 6.47
CA MET A 772 46.04 -22.33 7.32
C MET A 772 47.32 -23.13 7.47
N LYS A 773 47.76 -23.30 8.73
CA LYS A 773 48.96 -24.07 9.06
C LYS A 773 48.64 -25.10 10.13
N ASP A 774 48.36 -26.32 9.70
CA ASP A 774 47.87 -27.35 10.61
C ASP A 774 48.03 -28.78 10.09
N GLU A 775 47.72 -29.77 10.94
CA GLU A 775 47.71 -31.18 10.57
C GLU A 775 46.45 -31.90 11.08
N GLY A 776 45.72 -32.57 10.19
CA GLY A 776 44.60 -33.43 10.58
C GLY A 776 43.34 -32.70 11.06
N LYS A 777 43.17 -31.44 10.68
CA LYS A 777 42.02 -30.58 10.97
C LYS A 777 41.01 -30.54 9.83
N ASP A 778 39.79 -30.15 10.17
CA ASP A 778 38.67 -30.00 9.25
C ASP A 778 38.84 -28.77 8.35
N PHE A 779 37.81 -28.45 7.57
CA PHE A 779 37.87 -27.37 6.58
C PHE A 779 37.44 -26.02 7.17
N ILE A 780 38.00 -24.95 6.63
CA ILE A 780 37.57 -23.57 6.84
C ILE A 780 37.07 -23.02 5.52
N ALA A 781 35.87 -22.44 5.53
CA ALA A 781 35.35 -21.65 4.44
C ALA A 781 35.45 -20.16 4.78
N ILE A 782 35.82 -19.34 3.80
CA ILE A 782 35.71 -17.88 3.88
C ILE A 782 34.92 -17.32 2.70
N ASP A 783 34.26 -16.19 2.94
CA ASP A 783 33.38 -15.53 1.97
C ASP A 783 33.27 -14.01 2.24
N ASP A 784 32.73 -13.26 1.29
CA ASP A 784 32.35 -11.84 1.41
C ASP A 784 33.43 -10.92 2.01
N ILE A 785 34.60 -10.93 1.40
CA ILE A 785 35.76 -10.16 1.84
C ILE A 785 35.60 -8.70 1.41
N THR A 786 35.71 -7.77 2.36
CA THR A 786 35.64 -6.32 2.13
C THR A 786 36.78 -5.56 2.79
N ILE A 787 37.25 -4.50 2.14
CA ILE A 787 38.09 -3.46 2.77
C ILE A 787 37.36 -2.11 2.66
N ARG A 788 37.24 -1.39 3.78
CA ARG A 788 36.43 -0.17 3.90
C ARG A 788 37.16 0.92 4.67
N THR A 789 37.09 2.15 4.18
CA THR A 789 37.82 3.30 4.73
C THR A 789 36.95 4.36 5.41
N ASN A 790 35.62 4.23 5.31
CA ASN A 790 34.69 5.27 5.77
C ASN A 790 33.67 4.74 6.78
N ASP A 791 33.51 5.50 7.87
CA ASP A 791 32.40 5.34 8.81
C ASP A 791 31.07 5.76 8.19
N TRP A 792 29.98 5.29 8.81
CA TRP A 792 28.63 5.73 8.47
C TRP A 792 28.44 7.22 8.77
N ALA A 793 28.09 8.00 7.75
CA ALA A 793 27.47 9.31 7.94
C ALA A 793 25.99 9.09 8.33
N THR A 794 25.49 9.84 9.31
CA THR A 794 24.11 9.69 9.81
C THR A 794 23.35 11.00 9.68
N THR A 795 22.09 10.90 9.31
CA THR A 795 21.12 12.00 9.20
C THR A 795 19.73 11.51 9.62
N THR A 796 18.76 12.41 9.72
CA THR A 796 17.39 12.09 10.14
C THR A 796 16.36 12.79 9.26
N THR A 797 15.19 12.17 9.08
CA THR A 797 14.06 12.77 8.37
C THR A 797 12.74 12.36 9.04
N ASN A 798 11.71 13.20 8.87
CA ASN A 798 10.33 12.88 9.28
C ASN A 798 9.48 12.40 8.09
N GLU A 799 10.10 12.28 6.91
CA GLU A 799 9.47 11.74 5.71
C GLU A 799 10.04 10.35 5.39
N LYS A 800 9.31 9.58 4.59
CA LYS A 800 9.76 8.29 4.04
C LYS A 800 10.79 8.42 2.91
N ASN A 801 11.44 9.58 2.83
CA ASN A 801 12.44 9.89 1.83
C ASN A 801 13.45 10.91 2.35
N ILE A 802 14.63 10.93 1.73
CA ILE A 802 15.64 11.97 1.96
C ILE A 802 16.49 12.18 0.71
N LEU A 803 16.83 13.44 0.41
CA LEU A 803 17.81 13.78 -0.62
C LEU A 803 19.21 13.87 0.00
N LEU A 804 20.09 12.95 -0.38
CA LEU A 804 21.52 13.06 -0.08
C LEU A 804 22.20 13.94 -1.12
N SER A 805 23.11 14.82 -0.69
CA SER A 805 23.88 15.73 -1.55
C SER A 805 25.37 15.74 -1.16
N GLY A 806 26.23 16.26 -2.03
CA GLY A 806 27.68 16.29 -1.82
C GLY A 806 28.37 14.94 -2.03
N LEU A 807 27.70 14.03 -2.74
CA LEU A 807 28.25 12.72 -3.10
C LEU A 807 29.33 12.86 -4.18
N GLN A 808 30.21 11.87 -4.25
CA GLN A 808 31.26 11.80 -5.27
C GLN A 808 30.72 11.09 -6.53
N PRO A 809 31.08 11.54 -7.74
CA PRO A 809 30.72 10.88 -9.00
C PRO A 809 31.26 9.44 -9.11
N THR A 810 30.62 8.61 -9.93
CA THR A 810 31.01 7.19 -10.18
C THR A 810 31.31 6.37 -8.92
N THR A 811 30.65 6.69 -7.81
CA THR A 811 30.95 6.10 -6.50
C THR A 811 29.74 5.34 -6.02
N THR A 812 29.92 4.07 -5.69
CA THR A 812 28.90 3.27 -5.00
C THR A 812 28.78 3.74 -3.56
N TYR A 813 27.56 3.93 -3.09
CA TYR A 813 27.21 4.19 -1.71
C TYR A 813 26.32 3.08 -1.18
N GLU A 814 26.47 2.80 0.10
CA GLU A 814 25.57 1.95 0.88
C GLU A 814 24.74 2.84 1.80
N PHE A 815 23.51 2.42 2.09
CA PHE A 815 22.64 3.06 3.06
C PHE A 815 21.76 2.07 3.83
N GLN A 816 21.39 2.48 5.04
CA GLN A 816 20.44 1.79 5.90
C GLN A 816 19.51 2.81 6.55
N VAL A 817 18.32 2.35 6.91
CA VAL A 817 17.29 3.17 7.55
C VAL A 817 16.82 2.48 8.81
N GLN A 818 16.59 3.25 9.86
CA GLN A 818 16.08 2.80 11.15
C GLN A 818 14.86 3.65 11.52
N GLY A 819 13.75 3.02 11.88
CA GLY A 819 12.54 3.71 12.33
C GLY A 819 12.69 4.21 13.76
N VAL A 820 12.12 5.39 14.06
CA VAL A 820 12.18 6.03 15.38
C VAL A 820 10.78 6.43 15.84
N LYS A 821 10.38 5.96 17.02
CA LYS A 821 9.08 6.31 17.64
C LYS A 821 9.27 6.61 19.13
N GLY A 822 9.22 7.89 19.48
CA GLY A 822 9.54 8.34 20.84
C GLY A 822 10.98 8.00 21.22
N ASN A 823 11.18 7.23 22.30
CA ASN A 823 12.50 6.78 22.75
C ASN A 823 12.89 5.38 22.22
N GLN A 824 12.08 4.78 21.34
CA GLN A 824 12.35 3.46 20.77
C GLN A 824 12.83 3.58 19.32
N THR A 825 13.76 2.69 18.97
CA THR A 825 14.25 2.54 17.60
C THR A 825 14.10 1.08 17.15
N THR A 826 13.89 0.88 15.87
CA THR A 826 13.97 -0.46 15.25
C THR A 826 15.43 -0.90 15.15
N GLU A 827 15.67 -2.14 14.69
CA GLU A 827 16.98 -2.47 14.14
C GLU A 827 17.25 -1.67 12.85
N TRP A 828 18.50 -1.61 12.41
CA TRP A 828 18.83 -1.04 11.10
C TRP A 828 18.36 -1.98 9.99
N SER A 829 17.80 -1.42 8.90
CA SER A 829 17.43 -2.18 7.71
C SER A 829 18.59 -2.99 7.15
N LYS A 830 18.31 -3.97 6.27
CA LYS A 830 19.36 -4.54 5.42
C LYS A 830 20.06 -3.43 4.63
N VAL A 831 21.34 -3.65 4.33
CA VAL A 831 22.13 -2.70 3.54
C VAL A 831 21.59 -2.66 2.12
N ALA A 832 21.19 -1.47 1.67
CA ALA A 832 20.91 -1.18 0.27
C ALA A 832 22.08 -0.39 -0.32
N ASN A 833 22.24 -0.41 -1.64
CA ASN A 833 23.29 0.34 -2.32
C ASN A 833 22.79 1.05 -3.57
N PHE A 834 23.53 2.07 -4.00
CA PHE A 834 23.32 2.79 -5.25
C PHE A 834 24.65 3.36 -5.75
N THR A 835 24.77 3.60 -7.05
CA THR A 835 25.99 4.18 -7.65
C THR A 835 25.67 5.51 -8.28
N THR A 836 26.40 6.57 -7.88
CA THR A 836 26.27 7.89 -8.51
C THR A 836 26.74 7.86 -9.96
N LEU A 837 26.14 8.72 -10.78
CA LEU A 837 26.49 8.81 -12.20
C LEU A 837 27.89 9.41 -12.39
N SER A 838 28.48 9.20 -13.58
CA SER A 838 29.72 9.89 -13.96
C SER A 838 29.47 11.37 -14.22
N THR A 839 30.46 12.22 -13.96
CA THR A 839 30.45 13.58 -14.51
C THR A 839 30.47 13.49 -16.03
N VAL A 840 29.40 13.91 -16.69
CA VAL A 840 29.40 14.06 -18.14
C VAL A 840 30.00 15.42 -18.45
N ALA A 841 31.02 15.46 -19.31
CA ALA A 841 31.48 16.74 -19.86
C ALA A 841 30.30 17.42 -20.54
N ASP A 842 30.15 18.73 -20.36
CA ASP A 842 29.07 19.54 -20.92
C ASP A 842 27.67 19.36 -20.31
N ASP A 843 27.51 18.52 -19.28
CA ASP A 843 26.32 18.45 -18.42
C ASP A 843 26.41 19.56 -17.36
N VAL A 844 26.07 20.77 -17.81
CA VAL A 844 26.17 21.98 -17.00
C VAL A 844 25.02 22.08 -16.00
N ASN A 845 23.94 21.31 -16.17
CA ASN A 845 22.80 21.32 -15.28
C ASN A 845 22.94 20.27 -14.13
N GLY A 846 23.74 19.23 -14.34
CA GLY A 846 24.09 18.16 -13.40
C GLY A 846 23.11 16.99 -13.33
N ASP A 847 22.26 16.80 -14.35
CA ASP A 847 21.24 15.75 -14.40
C ASP A 847 21.74 14.39 -14.92
N GLY A 848 23.01 14.33 -15.33
CA GLY A 848 23.66 13.11 -15.82
C GLY A 848 23.45 12.86 -17.32
N THR A 849 22.78 13.76 -18.03
CA THR A 849 22.64 13.76 -19.50
C THR A 849 23.16 15.07 -20.09
N VAL A 850 23.48 15.08 -21.38
CA VAL A 850 23.83 16.31 -22.10
C VAL A 850 22.75 16.53 -23.13
N ASP A 851 21.84 17.44 -22.84
CA ASP A 851 20.68 17.70 -23.69
C ASP A 851 20.37 19.21 -23.79
N THR A 852 19.22 19.52 -24.38
CA THR A 852 18.80 20.91 -24.58
C THR A 852 18.64 21.72 -23.29
N GLN A 853 18.48 21.09 -22.13
CA GLN A 853 18.42 21.75 -20.83
C GLN A 853 19.78 22.29 -20.39
N ASP A 854 20.89 21.65 -20.80
CA ASP A 854 22.23 22.18 -20.54
C ASP A 854 22.51 23.46 -21.33
N VAL A 855 22.04 23.50 -22.58
CA VAL A 855 22.06 24.71 -23.41
C VAL A 855 21.27 25.85 -22.74
N LEU A 856 20.10 25.54 -22.18
CA LEU A 856 19.30 26.52 -21.44
C LEU A 856 20.01 26.97 -20.15
N GLY A 857 20.70 26.07 -19.45
CA GLY A 857 21.47 26.38 -18.26
C GLY A 857 22.58 27.40 -18.50
N ILE A 858 23.32 27.27 -19.62
CA ILE A 858 24.34 28.27 -20.02
C ILE A 858 23.68 29.58 -20.41
N TYR A 859 22.59 29.52 -21.19
CA TYR A 859 21.87 30.72 -21.62
C TYR A 859 21.32 31.54 -20.44
N ASP A 860 20.71 30.89 -19.46
CA ASP A 860 20.19 31.55 -18.25
C ASP A 860 21.31 32.15 -17.40
N PHE A 861 22.46 31.48 -17.32
CA PHE A 861 23.65 32.01 -16.65
C PHE A 861 24.17 33.29 -17.32
N MET A 862 24.25 33.30 -18.66
CA MET A 862 24.66 34.49 -19.44
C MET A 862 23.73 35.68 -19.18
N GLN A 863 22.42 35.42 -19.07
CA GLN A 863 21.41 36.45 -18.81
C GLN A 863 21.49 37.01 -17.39
N GLN A 864 21.91 36.20 -16.41
CA GLN A 864 22.09 36.65 -15.03
C GLN A 864 23.38 37.45 -14.82
N TRP A 865 24.49 37.11 -15.51
CA TRP A 865 25.83 37.58 -15.10
C TRP A 865 26.59 38.46 -16.10
N ASN A 866 26.02 38.80 -17.27
CA ASN A 866 26.59 39.78 -18.21
C ASN A 866 28.08 39.54 -18.60
N GLY A 867 28.56 38.30 -18.46
CA GLY A 867 29.89 37.85 -18.92
C GLY A 867 31.09 38.16 -18.03
N SER A 868 30.93 38.60 -16.77
CA SER A 868 32.08 39.02 -15.93
C SER A 868 32.30 38.21 -14.62
N THR A 869 32.40 36.86 -14.77
CA THR A 869 32.89 35.81 -13.81
C THR A 869 32.05 35.52 -12.54
N PRO A 870 32.01 34.27 -12.00
CA PRO A 870 32.97 33.15 -12.13
C PRO A 870 32.66 32.12 -13.23
N VAL A 871 33.75 31.69 -13.86
CA VAL A 871 33.93 30.77 -14.99
C VAL A 871 33.66 29.30 -14.59
N GLY A 872 32.59 29.04 -13.84
CA GLY A 872 32.32 27.72 -13.25
C GLY A 872 32.01 26.64 -14.29
N LYS A 873 31.19 25.65 -13.91
CA LYS A 873 30.74 24.54 -14.79
C LYS A 873 30.11 24.95 -16.13
N TYR A 874 29.88 26.25 -16.38
CA TYR A 874 29.27 26.80 -17.59
C TYR A 874 30.28 27.25 -18.66
N ASP A 875 31.58 27.33 -18.35
CA ASP A 875 32.65 27.51 -19.36
C ASP A 875 33.11 26.12 -19.81
N VAL A 876 32.39 25.58 -20.78
CA VAL A 876 32.60 24.22 -21.30
C VAL A 876 33.72 24.19 -22.33
N ASN A 877 33.99 25.30 -23.01
CA ASN A 877 35.10 25.39 -23.97
C ASN A 877 36.46 25.74 -23.32
N HIS A 878 36.45 26.09 -22.03
CA HIS A 878 37.61 26.40 -21.19
C HIS A 878 38.43 27.61 -21.65
N ASP A 879 37.81 28.60 -22.28
CA ASP A 879 38.50 29.81 -22.74
C ASP A 879 38.59 30.92 -21.68
N GLY A 880 37.96 30.71 -20.52
CA GLY A 880 37.96 31.65 -19.41
C GLY A 880 36.73 32.56 -19.37
N ILE A 881 35.78 32.44 -20.32
CA ILE A 881 34.63 33.33 -20.50
C ILE A 881 33.39 32.49 -20.85
N VAL A 882 32.29 32.66 -20.10
CA VAL A 882 31.02 32.00 -20.47
C VAL A 882 30.28 32.84 -21.52
N ASP A 883 30.24 32.35 -22.76
CA ASP A 883 29.60 33.03 -23.89
C ASP A 883 28.84 32.09 -24.85
N THR A 884 28.43 32.61 -26.01
CA THR A 884 27.69 31.81 -27.01
C THR A 884 28.49 30.62 -27.57
N GLN A 885 29.81 30.66 -27.46
CA GLN A 885 30.71 29.62 -27.92
C GLN A 885 30.63 28.39 -27.02
N ASP A 886 30.35 28.55 -25.72
CA ASP A 886 30.02 27.46 -24.79
C ASP A 886 28.72 26.77 -25.16
N VAL A 887 27.67 27.55 -25.46
CA VAL A 887 26.38 27.02 -25.96
C VAL A 887 26.59 26.19 -27.22
N LEU A 888 27.43 26.67 -28.14
CA LEU A 888 27.77 25.99 -29.38
C LEU A 888 28.50 24.66 -29.13
N GLU A 889 29.32 24.58 -28.09
CA GLU A 889 30.06 23.36 -27.76
C GLU A 889 29.12 22.26 -27.25
N VAL A 890 28.22 22.58 -26.31
CA VAL A 890 27.18 21.65 -25.85
C VAL A 890 26.25 21.24 -27.01
N TYR A 891 25.87 22.20 -27.85
CA TYR A 891 24.99 21.92 -29.00
C TYR A 891 25.65 21.00 -30.04
N LYS A 892 26.96 21.13 -30.30
CA LYS A 892 27.69 20.18 -31.16
C LYS A 892 27.70 18.79 -30.56
N TYR A 893 27.97 18.67 -29.27
CA TYR A 893 27.97 17.39 -28.58
C TYR A 893 26.61 16.66 -28.70
N ILE A 894 25.51 17.40 -28.58
CA ILE A 894 24.14 16.87 -28.80
C ILE A 894 23.92 16.41 -30.24
N GLN A 895 24.51 17.08 -31.23
CA GLN A 895 24.33 16.73 -32.66
C GLN A 895 25.20 15.54 -33.11
N GLU A 896 26.30 15.26 -32.42
CA GLU A 896 27.22 14.17 -32.77
C GLU A 896 26.79 12.80 -32.22
N ARG A 897 25.76 12.76 -31.37
CA ARG A 897 25.11 11.55 -30.84
C ARG A 897 23.72 11.37 -31.42
#